data_AF-A0A0S8DN63-F1
#
_entry.id   AF-A0A0S8DN63-F1
#
_cell.length_a   1.000
_cell.length_b   1.000
_cell.length_c   1.000
_cell.angle_alpha   90.00
_cell.angle_beta   90.00
_cell.angle_gamma   90.00
#
_symmetry.space_group_name_H-M   'P 1'
#
loop_
_entity.id
_entity.type
_entity.pdbx_description
1 polymer ?
#
loop_
_entity_poly.entity_id
_entity_poly.type
_entity_poly.pdbx_seq_one_letter_code
_entity_poly.pdbx_strand_id
1 'polypeptide(L)'
;MTEWDKNGDCNPDAFYTADSGEEFAAAIRSAFDVALRNLGSGSAAAVVSNRNRDISGFYRSLYYPSKVFGSGANKKTITWAGRLHALFVDEAGRLREDNPTQGTRGRLDGLDIDKAIQLTTGDDGVVRIYEYDEGTGDYVLPDEPRTVDELDPVWEARDQLAALSNDNVPSNRASYTTSASQGRWIYTAIGAPIDGQSFSVASDADKFAFVAGRFDGADAEGALHQRYLHISPADGTEEAAAAATVAAGNLVDYIRGKEIEGNEWRKRTANFTGDDGNEVWRLGDIIHSAPDVVGPPRAVYYTSYGDTSYRDFMEKYAARRTVAYVGANDGMVHAFNGGFFVSSTEEDFRGFRLSLDGETEHPLGSELWAWVPNNLLPHLQWLKDPSYAHAYYVDGPAVTYDVNIFTTDTGQDCDPAVTTCHFGGWGTILVVTMGLGGGPIDVDVDGDGTPERRLSSAVLIFDVTNPEREPKLLAEIADPSDTGFGFTTSTPTLVFKRTPGEGTSGWNTPAVNQWYLVFGSGPDLDELKDYTTDRTEASLFVIDLNGIGAATPDFGTALTVVDTAEERSIISSPLAVDWDLNYETNAVYFGTVAPNYDSDTSTWLNAHTYPSGALKRMSINSADRETDLAPASWYTALSSVVTPDKPFGNRPTAAYDAKGSWWLYAGTGRLYTQEDVTSTERQTFYGIKEYASAGTAALTGAEGPNRLLDVTEVVVDRGGNVTGSLDGNAIAGGYTFGELEERIADANRGWYIDVDLGGISNATRVLSQAVFNDGFVLFSDYTPEGSEACSVTGVGRLWEVYGRTGTGHPDFSVDSHVNPNRPGDPEIVDVIRAERPGQIFEVGVIETPVDDGGSDTPNKGLFGEDTGGVGEIDLSGVQQLGGRMSWREIPMDQVQ
;
A
#
# COMPACT_ATOMS: atom_id res chain seq x y z
N MET A 1 -6.21 -47.70 14.80
CA MET A 1 -6.55 -47.66 16.26
C MET A 1 -5.31 -47.43 17.13
N THR A 2 -4.22 -46.87 16.59
CA THR A 2 -2.96 -46.59 17.30
C THR A 2 -2.75 -45.09 17.57
N GLU A 3 -3.73 -44.24 17.25
CA GLU A 3 -3.69 -42.79 17.48
C GLU A 3 -4.35 -42.34 18.79
N TRP A 4 -5.13 -43.20 19.45
CA TRP A 4 -5.97 -42.78 20.58
C TRP A 4 -5.29 -42.93 21.97
N ASP A 5 -4.26 -43.77 22.07
CA ASP A 5 -3.50 -44.03 23.29
C ASP A 5 -2.10 -44.53 22.89
N LYS A 6 -1.16 -43.58 22.78
CA LYS A 6 0.19 -43.85 22.25
C LYS A 6 1.10 -44.49 23.31
N ASN A 7 0.76 -44.35 24.59
CA ASN A 7 1.56 -44.88 25.70
C ASN A 7 1.02 -46.23 26.26
N GLY A 8 -0.17 -46.64 25.85
CA GLY A 8 -0.80 -47.92 26.15
C GLY A 8 -1.40 -48.01 27.56
N ASP A 9 -1.71 -46.89 28.20
CA ASP A 9 -2.23 -46.84 29.57
C ASP A 9 -3.77 -46.89 29.69
N CYS A 10 -4.46 -47.01 28.56
CA CYS A 10 -5.92 -47.02 28.41
C CYS A 10 -6.62 -45.70 28.80
N ASN A 11 -5.90 -44.58 28.90
CA ASN A 11 -6.44 -43.23 28.92
C ASN A 11 -6.25 -42.54 27.56
N PRO A 12 -7.23 -41.75 27.07
CA PRO A 12 -7.04 -40.98 25.86
C PRO A 12 -6.03 -39.84 26.07
N ASP A 13 -4.98 -39.78 25.23
CA ASP A 13 -3.97 -38.70 25.24
C ASP A 13 -4.58 -37.30 24.98
N ALA A 14 -5.83 -37.23 24.49
CA ALA A 14 -6.58 -36.02 24.17
C ALA A 14 -7.70 -35.68 25.17
N PHE A 15 -7.70 -36.26 26.38
CA PHE A 15 -8.75 -36.03 27.38
C PHE A 15 -8.19 -35.42 28.67
N TYR A 16 -8.60 -34.19 28.98
CA TYR A 16 -8.24 -33.50 30.22
C TYR A 16 -9.41 -33.55 31.21
N THR A 17 -9.22 -34.21 32.35
CA THR A 17 -10.10 -34.04 33.52
C THR A 17 -9.54 -32.93 34.39
N ALA A 18 -10.29 -31.83 34.54
CA ALA A 18 -9.95 -30.76 35.48
C ALA A 18 -10.79 -30.93 36.75
N ASP A 19 -10.15 -31.00 37.91
CA ASP A 19 -10.82 -31.17 39.20
C ASP A 19 -11.28 -29.82 39.80
N SER A 20 -10.97 -28.71 39.14
CA SER A 20 -11.42 -27.37 39.49
C SER A 20 -11.62 -26.48 38.24
N GLY A 21 -12.48 -25.47 38.35
CA GLY A 21 -12.74 -24.52 37.25
C GLY A 21 -11.51 -23.69 36.84
N GLU A 22 -10.52 -23.56 37.73
CA GLU A 22 -9.28 -22.82 37.49
C GLU A 22 -8.27 -23.63 36.67
N GLU A 23 -8.16 -24.94 36.94
CA GLU A 23 -7.41 -25.89 36.10
C GLU A 23 -8.07 -26.10 34.74
N PHE A 24 -9.40 -26.04 34.65
CA PHE A 24 -10.11 -26.13 33.38
C PHE A 24 -9.84 -24.90 32.49
N ALA A 25 -9.88 -23.70 33.07
CA ALA A 25 -9.52 -22.47 32.36
C ALA A 25 -8.04 -22.44 31.94
N ALA A 26 -7.14 -22.94 32.79
CA ALA A 26 -5.72 -23.08 32.47
C ALA A 26 -5.46 -24.15 31.39
N ALA A 27 -6.19 -25.27 31.40
CA ALA A 27 -6.11 -26.32 30.39
C ALA A 27 -6.68 -25.88 29.04
N ILE A 28 -7.78 -25.10 29.02
CA ILE A 28 -8.33 -24.49 27.80
C ILE A 28 -7.35 -23.45 27.24
N ARG A 29 -6.81 -22.55 28.08
CA ARG A 29 -5.76 -21.61 27.62
C ARG A 29 -4.52 -22.33 27.12
N SER A 30 -4.10 -23.41 27.79
CA SER A 30 -2.98 -24.23 27.35
C SER A 30 -3.31 -25.00 26.06
N ALA A 31 -4.56 -25.39 25.83
CA ALA A 31 -5.00 -26.07 24.61
C ALA A 31 -5.10 -25.09 23.42
N PHE A 32 -5.55 -23.86 23.64
CA PHE A 32 -5.48 -22.78 22.64
C PHE A 32 -4.05 -22.32 22.40
N ASP A 33 -3.22 -22.21 23.44
CA ASP A 33 -1.78 -22.00 23.31
C ASP A 33 -1.11 -23.14 22.55
N VAL A 34 -1.55 -24.39 22.73
CA VAL A 34 -1.04 -25.56 21.99
C VAL A 34 -1.57 -25.61 20.56
N ALA A 35 -2.80 -25.16 20.29
CA ALA A 35 -3.32 -24.97 18.94
C ALA A 35 -2.57 -23.85 18.19
N LEU A 36 -2.27 -22.73 18.88
CA LEU A 36 -1.40 -21.65 18.40
C LEU A 36 0.07 -22.09 18.27
N ARG A 37 0.55 -23.02 19.10
CA ARG A 37 1.88 -23.63 18.99
C ARG A 37 1.96 -24.74 17.92
N ASN A 38 0.83 -25.30 17.48
CA ASN A 38 0.76 -26.27 16.38
C ASN A 38 0.42 -25.62 15.02
N LEU A 39 0.03 -24.34 15.00
CA LEU A 39 0.33 -23.38 13.92
C LEU A 39 1.82 -22.96 13.92
N GLY A 40 2.62 -23.56 14.81
CA GLY A 40 4.03 -23.30 15.02
C GLY A 40 4.91 -23.83 13.89
N SER A 41 4.98 -23.07 12.82
CA SER A 41 6.21 -22.76 12.09
C SER A 41 5.95 -21.50 11.25
N GLY A 42 6.00 -20.33 11.90
CA GLY A 42 6.17 -19.05 11.21
C GLY A 42 5.25 -18.78 10.02
N SER A 43 3.94 -19.02 10.10
CA SER A 43 3.01 -18.44 9.13
C SER A 43 2.97 -16.93 9.39
N ALA A 44 3.86 -16.20 8.73
CA ALA A 44 3.74 -14.76 8.66
C ALA A 44 2.33 -14.44 8.13
N ALA A 45 1.62 -13.52 8.76
CA ALA A 45 0.48 -12.91 8.10
C ALA A 45 1.05 -12.07 6.96
N ALA A 46 0.62 -12.34 5.74
CA ALA A 46 1.13 -11.62 4.60
C ALA A 46 0.34 -10.38 4.33
N VAL A 47 1.10 -9.38 3.88
CA VAL A 47 0.56 -8.16 3.30
C VAL A 47 1.28 -8.05 1.98
N VAL A 48 0.53 -8.15 0.88
CA VAL A 48 1.12 -8.00 -0.45
C VAL A 48 0.57 -6.75 -1.09
N SER A 49 1.49 -5.88 -1.43
CA SER A 49 1.20 -4.60 -2.04
C SER A 49 2.44 -4.19 -2.83
N ASN A 50 2.34 -4.19 -4.16
CA ASN A 50 3.44 -3.83 -5.04
C ASN A 50 2.96 -2.82 -6.09
N ARG A 51 3.47 -1.59 -6.03
CA ARG A 51 3.19 -0.50 -7.00
C ARG A 51 4.26 -0.34 -8.09
N ASN A 52 5.34 -1.12 -8.03
CA ASN A 52 6.42 -1.11 -9.01
C ASN A 52 6.88 -2.52 -9.34
N ARG A 53 6.70 -2.92 -10.59
CA ARG A 53 7.05 -4.23 -11.15
C ARG A 53 7.72 -3.98 -12.48
N ASP A 54 9.00 -3.68 -12.42
CA ASP A 54 9.86 -3.73 -13.60
C ASP A 54 10.57 -5.11 -13.59
N ILE A 55 11.30 -5.44 -14.66
CA ILE A 55 12.06 -6.70 -14.85
C ILE A 55 13.20 -6.88 -13.78
N SER A 56 13.15 -6.12 -12.69
CA SER A 56 14.21 -5.94 -11.70
C SER A 56 13.96 -6.60 -10.34
N GLY A 57 12.72 -6.66 -9.81
CA GLY A 57 12.49 -7.34 -8.53
C GLY A 57 11.07 -7.22 -7.95
N PHE A 58 10.71 -8.19 -7.12
CA PHE A 58 9.45 -8.31 -6.41
C PHE A 58 9.67 -8.06 -4.91
N TYR A 59 9.05 -7.01 -4.37
CA TYR A 59 9.26 -6.57 -2.98
C TYR A 59 8.07 -6.99 -2.13
N ARG A 60 8.33 -7.49 -0.92
CA ARG A 60 7.26 -8.01 -0.06
C ARG A 60 7.52 -7.77 1.42
N SER A 61 6.49 -7.29 2.12
CA SER A 61 6.44 -7.25 3.58
C SER A 61 5.70 -8.47 4.15
N LEU A 62 6.14 -8.89 5.33
CA LEU A 62 5.58 -9.99 6.11
C LEU A 62 5.67 -9.62 7.59
N TYR A 63 4.78 -10.13 8.44
CA TYR A 63 4.92 -9.95 9.87
C TYR A 63 4.53 -11.19 10.68
N TYR A 64 5.09 -11.28 11.90
CA TYR A 64 4.72 -12.31 12.88
C TYR A 64 4.10 -11.66 14.10
N PRO A 65 2.81 -11.94 14.41
CA PRO A 65 2.22 -11.55 15.69
C PRO A 65 3.00 -12.14 16.87
N SER A 66 3.48 -13.38 16.73
CA SER A 66 4.31 -14.08 17.70
C SER A 66 5.15 -15.15 17.03
N LYS A 67 6.46 -15.14 17.26
CA LYS A 67 7.42 -16.13 16.76
C LYS A 67 8.30 -16.65 17.89
N VAL A 68 8.41 -17.97 17.97
CA VAL A 68 9.17 -18.67 19.01
C VAL A 68 10.47 -19.21 18.42
N PHE A 69 11.57 -18.96 19.11
CA PHE A 69 12.91 -19.44 18.77
C PHE A 69 13.48 -20.32 19.88
N GLY A 70 14.23 -21.35 19.49
CA GLY A 70 14.84 -22.30 20.41
C GLY A 70 13.83 -23.17 21.17
N SER A 71 14.31 -23.93 22.14
CA SER A 71 13.49 -24.82 22.96
C SER A 71 13.94 -24.83 24.42
N GLY A 72 13.05 -25.31 25.31
CA GLY A 72 13.33 -25.43 26.74
C GLY A 72 13.74 -24.10 27.40
N ALA A 73 14.86 -24.10 28.12
CA ALA A 73 15.38 -22.92 28.83
C ALA A 73 15.91 -21.80 27.89
N ASN A 74 16.18 -22.12 26.63
CA ASN A 74 16.64 -21.15 25.62
C ASN A 74 15.49 -20.59 24.78
N LYS A 75 14.23 -20.89 25.14
CA LYS A 75 13.05 -20.40 24.42
C LYS A 75 13.02 -18.87 24.47
N LYS A 76 12.98 -18.25 23.30
CA LYS A 76 12.75 -16.81 23.11
C LYS A 76 11.48 -16.62 22.31
N THR A 77 10.69 -15.61 22.65
CA THR A 77 9.50 -15.24 21.88
C THR A 77 9.67 -13.78 21.48
N ILE A 78 9.52 -13.51 20.19
CA ILE A 78 9.41 -12.16 19.66
C ILE A 78 7.97 -12.00 19.17
N THR A 79 7.29 -10.97 19.65
CA THR A 79 5.96 -10.59 19.14
C THR A 79 6.10 -9.48 18.11
N TRP A 80 5.05 -9.25 17.30
CA TRP A 80 4.90 -8.16 16.32
C TRP A 80 6.21 -7.75 15.63
N ALA A 81 6.74 -8.68 14.84
CA ALA A 81 8.04 -8.57 14.19
C ALA A 81 7.86 -8.53 12.67
N GLY A 82 8.44 -7.54 11.99
CA GLY A 82 8.33 -7.41 10.54
C GLY A 82 9.51 -7.96 9.76
N ARG A 83 9.26 -8.34 8.50
CA ARG A 83 10.24 -8.65 7.47
C ARG A 83 9.89 -7.86 6.21
N LEU A 84 10.91 -7.41 5.51
CA LEU A 84 10.82 -6.87 4.16
C LEU A 84 11.95 -7.48 3.34
N HIS A 85 11.62 -8.08 2.20
CA HIS A 85 12.60 -8.69 1.32
C HIS A 85 12.28 -8.43 -0.14
N ALA A 86 13.27 -8.69 -1.01
CA ALA A 86 13.11 -8.66 -2.45
C ALA A 86 13.51 -10.00 -3.09
N LEU A 87 12.72 -10.45 -4.06
CA LEU A 87 13.02 -11.55 -4.97
C LEU A 87 13.29 -10.99 -6.37
N PHE A 88 13.95 -11.75 -7.23
CA PHE A 88 14.04 -11.43 -8.65
C PHE A 88 12.75 -11.82 -9.37
N VAL A 89 12.47 -11.16 -10.49
CA VAL A 89 11.46 -11.55 -11.47
C VAL A 89 12.17 -11.73 -12.80
N ASP A 90 12.13 -12.92 -13.39
CA ASP A 90 12.78 -13.15 -14.67
C ASP A 90 11.91 -12.72 -15.87
N GLU A 91 12.48 -12.81 -17.08
CA GLU A 91 11.81 -12.41 -18.33
C GLU A 91 10.52 -13.20 -18.62
N ALA A 92 10.38 -14.40 -18.04
CA ALA A 92 9.17 -15.21 -18.13
C ALA A 92 8.16 -14.88 -17.00
N GLY A 93 8.41 -13.82 -16.23
CA GLY A 93 7.60 -13.38 -15.09
C GLY A 93 7.58 -14.36 -13.93
N ARG A 94 8.61 -15.21 -13.77
CA ARG A 94 8.73 -16.14 -12.63
C ARG A 94 9.51 -15.50 -11.49
N LEU A 95 9.10 -15.76 -10.26
CA LEU A 95 9.86 -15.38 -9.08
C LEU A 95 11.14 -16.21 -8.99
N ARG A 96 12.26 -15.56 -8.68
CA ARG A 96 13.59 -16.19 -8.58
C ARG A 96 14.24 -15.86 -7.24
N GLU A 97 14.77 -16.88 -6.58
CA GLU A 97 15.67 -16.72 -5.43
C GLU A 97 17.05 -16.24 -5.89
N ASP A 98 17.86 -15.75 -4.96
CA ASP A 98 19.27 -15.35 -5.15
C ASP A 98 20.14 -16.20 -4.22
N ASN A 99 20.58 -17.35 -4.70
CA ASN A 99 21.24 -18.33 -3.85
C ASN A 99 22.66 -17.87 -3.47
N PRO A 100 22.90 -17.47 -2.21
CA PRO A 100 24.16 -16.83 -1.82
C PRO A 100 25.32 -17.83 -1.71
N THR A 101 25.06 -19.14 -1.75
CA THR A 101 26.09 -20.18 -1.58
C THR A 101 26.74 -20.61 -2.89
N GLN A 102 26.02 -20.45 -4.01
CA GLN A 102 26.47 -20.86 -5.34
C GLN A 102 26.57 -19.70 -6.33
N GLY A 103 25.77 -18.65 -6.14
CA GLY A 103 25.71 -17.45 -6.98
C GLY A 103 26.45 -16.24 -6.41
N THR A 104 26.39 -15.14 -7.15
CA THR A 104 26.88 -13.84 -6.65
C THR A 104 25.69 -13.01 -6.16
N ARG A 105 25.61 -12.73 -4.85
CA ARG A 105 24.49 -11.96 -4.30
C ARG A 105 24.22 -10.66 -5.06
N GLY A 106 22.96 -10.43 -5.39
CA GLY A 106 22.49 -9.31 -6.19
C GLY A 106 22.63 -9.52 -7.70
N ARG A 107 23.07 -10.68 -8.17
CA ARG A 107 23.13 -11.05 -9.59
C ARG A 107 22.14 -12.18 -9.85
N LEU A 108 21.33 -12.04 -10.88
CA LEU A 108 20.48 -13.10 -11.37
C LEU A 108 21.30 -14.07 -12.24
N ASP A 109 21.56 -15.25 -11.71
CA ASP A 109 22.26 -16.37 -12.33
C ASP A 109 21.27 -17.38 -12.98
N GLY A 110 21.80 -18.49 -13.51
CA GLY A 110 21.02 -19.53 -14.19
C GLY A 110 20.02 -20.24 -13.27
N LEU A 111 19.03 -20.93 -13.85
CA LEU A 111 17.99 -21.69 -13.11
C LEU A 111 18.55 -22.84 -12.26
N ASP A 112 19.81 -23.24 -12.49
CA ASP A 112 20.53 -24.22 -11.69
C ASP A 112 21.04 -23.65 -10.37
N ILE A 113 21.32 -22.34 -10.32
CA ILE A 113 21.81 -21.60 -9.16
C ILE A 113 20.65 -20.87 -8.48
N ASP A 114 20.00 -19.97 -9.22
CA ASP A 114 18.90 -19.13 -8.76
C ASP A 114 17.59 -19.76 -9.18
N LYS A 115 17.02 -20.58 -8.29
CA LYS A 115 15.81 -21.36 -8.60
C LYS A 115 14.62 -20.44 -8.84
N ALA A 116 13.79 -20.80 -9.82
CA ALA A 116 12.44 -20.25 -9.91
C ALA A 116 11.55 -20.92 -8.88
N ILE A 117 10.72 -20.13 -8.20
CA ILE A 117 9.91 -20.59 -7.08
C ILE A 117 8.45 -20.16 -7.17
N GLN A 118 7.58 -20.94 -6.52
CA GLN A 118 6.20 -20.58 -6.22
C GLN A 118 5.94 -20.72 -4.72
N LEU A 119 5.20 -19.76 -4.17
CA LEU A 119 4.82 -19.72 -2.76
C LEU A 119 3.36 -20.13 -2.62
N THR A 120 3.12 -21.36 -2.17
CA THR A 120 1.76 -21.91 -2.08
C THR A 120 1.40 -22.25 -0.65
N THR A 121 0.25 -21.78 -0.21
CA THR A 121 -0.34 -22.14 1.09
C THR A 121 -0.94 -23.54 1.01
N GLY A 122 -0.48 -24.45 1.87
CA GLY A 122 -1.08 -25.78 2.00
C GLY A 122 -2.39 -25.77 2.81
N ASP A 123 -3.11 -26.89 2.80
CA ASP A 123 -4.38 -27.05 3.56
C ASP A 123 -4.24 -26.85 5.07
N ASP A 124 -3.00 -26.93 5.59
CA ASP A 124 -2.65 -26.68 6.98
C ASP A 124 -2.34 -25.20 7.29
N GLY A 125 -2.50 -24.31 6.30
CA GLY A 125 -2.20 -22.88 6.42
C GLY A 125 -0.70 -22.55 6.34
N VAL A 126 0.16 -23.54 6.05
CA VAL A 126 1.60 -23.33 5.96
C VAL A 126 2.01 -23.04 4.52
N VAL A 127 2.68 -21.90 4.32
CA VAL A 127 3.29 -21.53 3.04
C VAL A 127 4.53 -22.37 2.78
N ARG A 128 4.53 -23.06 1.64
CA ARG A 128 5.64 -23.88 1.16
C ARG A 128 6.21 -23.31 -0.12
N ILE A 129 7.52 -23.49 -0.27
CA ILE A 129 8.26 -23.14 -1.48
C ILE A 129 8.25 -24.35 -2.41
N TYR A 130 7.69 -24.17 -3.60
CA TYR A 130 7.83 -25.11 -4.72
C TYR A 130 8.94 -24.60 -5.64
N GLU A 131 9.78 -25.49 -6.12
CA GLU A 131 10.92 -25.17 -6.98
C GLU A 131 10.65 -25.62 -8.42
N TYR A 132 11.04 -24.81 -9.39
CA TYR A 132 10.87 -25.13 -10.80
C TYR A 132 11.83 -26.24 -11.22
N ASP A 133 11.28 -27.32 -11.76
CA ASP A 133 12.04 -28.43 -12.33
C ASP A 133 12.03 -28.32 -13.87
N GLU A 134 13.21 -28.04 -14.46
CA GLU A 134 13.38 -27.92 -15.91
C GLU A 134 13.10 -29.23 -16.67
N GLY A 135 13.24 -30.38 -16.01
CA GLY A 135 12.99 -31.69 -16.59
C GLY A 135 11.50 -32.01 -16.74
N THR A 136 10.66 -31.53 -15.82
CA THR A 136 9.19 -31.66 -15.90
C THR A 136 8.53 -30.44 -16.55
N GLY A 137 9.17 -29.28 -16.47
CA GLY A 137 8.60 -27.99 -16.87
C GLY A 137 7.60 -27.43 -15.85
N ASP A 138 7.60 -27.93 -14.61
CA ASP A 138 6.60 -27.64 -13.58
C ASP A 138 7.24 -27.32 -12.22
N TYR A 139 6.47 -26.70 -11.33
CA TYR A 139 6.87 -26.45 -9.95
C TYR A 139 6.61 -27.68 -9.08
N VAL A 140 7.66 -28.18 -8.44
CA VAL A 140 7.60 -29.38 -7.59
C VAL A 140 7.97 -29.04 -6.15
N LEU A 141 7.28 -29.67 -5.20
CA LEU A 141 7.67 -29.58 -3.80
C LEU A 141 8.98 -30.35 -3.60
N PRO A 142 10.03 -29.75 -3.03
CA PRO A 142 11.27 -30.47 -2.76
C PRO A 142 11.06 -31.59 -1.75
N ASP A 143 11.94 -32.61 -1.77
CA ASP A 143 11.89 -33.78 -0.88
C ASP A 143 11.86 -33.37 0.61
N GLU A 144 12.55 -32.29 0.95
CA GLU A 144 12.50 -31.62 2.24
C GLU A 144 11.79 -30.27 2.05
N PRO A 145 10.50 -30.16 2.42
CA PRO A 145 9.73 -28.94 2.21
C PRO A 145 10.31 -27.75 2.96
N ARG A 146 10.56 -26.66 2.24
CA ARG A 146 11.01 -25.37 2.79
C ARG A 146 9.81 -24.44 3.04
N THR A 147 9.95 -23.58 4.04
CA THR A 147 8.98 -22.52 4.36
C THR A 147 9.48 -21.13 3.98
N VAL A 148 8.61 -20.13 4.06
CA VAL A 148 8.95 -18.71 3.80
C VAL A 148 10.10 -18.16 4.67
N ASP A 149 10.40 -18.82 5.79
CA ASP A 149 11.54 -18.48 6.65
C ASP A 149 12.89 -18.85 6.04
N GLU A 150 12.89 -19.83 5.13
CA GLU A 150 14.06 -20.39 4.46
C GLU A 150 14.20 -19.86 3.03
N LEU A 151 13.52 -18.76 2.69
CA LEU A 151 13.73 -18.05 1.44
C LEU A 151 15.17 -17.52 1.33
N ASP A 152 15.72 -17.57 0.13
CA ASP A 152 16.98 -16.94 -0.24
C ASP A 152 16.68 -15.67 -1.06
N PRO A 153 16.33 -14.54 -0.42
CA PRO A 153 16.04 -13.31 -1.14
C PRO A 153 17.30 -12.59 -1.57
N VAL A 154 17.16 -11.75 -2.61
CA VAL A 154 18.19 -10.80 -3.05
C VAL A 154 18.73 -10.02 -1.85
N TRP A 155 17.80 -9.56 -1.01
CA TRP A 155 18.10 -8.98 0.29
C TRP A 155 16.92 -9.06 1.25
N GLU A 156 17.22 -8.95 2.54
CA GLU A 156 16.24 -8.92 3.62
C GLU A 156 16.60 -7.82 4.63
N ALA A 157 15.68 -6.88 4.85
CA ALA A 157 15.86 -5.73 5.74
C ALA A 157 16.10 -6.16 7.20
N ARG A 158 15.44 -7.23 7.66
CA ARG A 158 15.63 -7.81 9.00
C ARG A 158 17.10 -8.12 9.23
N ASP A 159 17.75 -8.83 8.31
CA ASP A 159 19.12 -9.28 8.46
C ASP A 159 20.11 -8.13 8.41
N GLN A 160 19.87 -7.15 7.53
CA GLN A 160 20.71 -5.95 7.43
C GLN A 160 20.63 -5.10 8.70
N LEU A 161 19.42 -4.93 9.25
CA LEU A 161 19.26 -4.25 10.53
C LEU A 161 19.86 -5.05 11.68
N ALA A 162 19.71 -6.37 11.70
CA ALA A 162 20.25 -7.28 12.71
C ALA A 162 21.79 -7.22 12.77
N ALA A 163 22.44 -7.15 11.61
CA ALA A 163 23.90 -7.10 11.45
C ALA A 163 24.57 -5.83 12.01
N LEU A 164 23.80 -4.78 12.32
CA LEU A 164 24.34 -3.56 12.92
C LEU A 164 24.89 -3.82 14.34
N SER A 165 26.09 -3.29 14.61
CA SER A 165 26.68 -3.32 15.95
C SER A 165 25.81 -2.58 16.97
N ASN A 166 25.57 -3.23 18.11
CA ASN A 166 24.85 -2.62 19.24
C ASN A 166 25.52 -1.35 19.77
N ASP A 167 26.82 -1.17 19.54
CA ASP A 167 27.55 0.04 19.94
C ASP A 167 27.26 1.24 19.02
N ASN A 168 26.95 0.98 17.75
CA ASN A 168 26.73 2.03 16.76
C ASN A 168 25.26 2.47 16.68
N VAL A 169 24.32 1.55 16.95
CA VAL A 169 22.87 1.79 16.88
C VAL A 169 22.38 3.03 17.65
N PRO A 170 22.88 3.34 18.87
CA PRO A 170 22.46 4.53 19.63
C PRO A 170 22.80 5.88 18.98
N SER A 171 23.71 5.90 18.00
CA SER A 171 24.18 7.12 17.33
C SER A 171 23.85 7.11 15.84
N ASN A 172 23.76 8.30 15.24
CA ASN A 172 23.74 8.39 13.78
C ASN A 172 25.14 8.14 13.21
N ARG A 173 25.21 7.65 11.97
CA ARG A 173 26.45 7.57 11.19
C ARG A 173 27.17 8.93 11.17
N ALA A 174 28.49 8.93 10.93
CA ALA A 174 29.28 10.17 10.91
C ALA A 174 28.85 11.16 9.81
N SER A 175 28.34 10.64 8.68
CA SER A 175 27.68 11.40 7.62
C SER A 175 26.64 10.51 6.92
N TYR A 176 25.71 11.12 6.18
CA TYR A 176 24.73 10.38 5.37
C TYR A 176 25.41 9.44 4.33
N THR A 177 26.52 9.90 3.74
CA THR A 177 27.33 9.15 2.75
C THR A 177 28.26 8.11 3.37
N THR A 178 28.25 7.91 4.69
CA THR A 178 28.93 6.76 5.30
C THR A 178 28.13 5.50 4.98
N SER A 179 28.75 4.35 4.65
CA SER A 179 27.98 3.14 4.33
C SER A 179 26.96 2.78 5.42
N ALA A 180 25.77 2.34 5.00
CA ALA A 180 24.64 2.02 5.89
C ALA A 180 24.92 0.80 6.80
N SER A 181 25.93 -0.01 6.47
CA SER A 181 26.41 -1.10 7.35
C SER A 181 27.04 -0.61 8.65
N GLN A 182 27.39 0.69 8.75
CA GLN A 182 28.11 1.23 9.90
C GLN A 182 27.20 1.80 11.00
N GLY A 183 25.88 1.89 10.77
CA GLY A 183 24.93 2.42 11.76
C GLY A 183 23.69 3.00 11.10
N ARG A 184 22.80 3.58 11.92
CA ARG A 184 21.51 4.10 11.45
C ARG A 184 21.59 5.61 11.15
N TRP A 185 20.61 6.12 10.42
CA TRP A 185 20.43 7.55 10.16
C TRP A 185 18.98 7.93 10.43
N ILE A 186 18.68 8.24 11.69
CA ILE A 186 17.31 8.44 12.16
C ILE A 186 17.12 9.87 12.63
N TYR A 187 16.06 10.49 12.13
CA TYR A 187 15.69 11.88 12.42
C TYR A 187 14.22 11.97 12.81
N THR A 188 13.89 13.08 13.45
CA THR A 188 12.53 13.52 13.77
C THR A 188 12.48 15.03 13.55
N ALA A 189 11.30 15.60 13.57
CA ALA A 189 11.09 17.04 13.68
C ALA A 189 10.09 17.31 14.79
N ILE A 190 10.14 18.48 15.42
CA ILE A 190 9.10 18.94 16.35
C ILE A 190 8.62 20.30 15.91
N GLY A 191 7.44 20.32 15.27
CA GLY A 191 6.83 21.52 14.72
C GLY A 191 5.98 22.30 15.72
N ALA A 192 5.76 23.59 15.44
CA ALA A 192 4.81 24.44 16.14
C ALA A 192 3.47 24.53 15.37
N PRO A 193 2.34 24.89 16.03
CA PRO A 193 1.12 25.21 15.35
C PRO A 193 1.36 26.53 14.61
N ILE A 194 0.65 26.73 13.50
CA ILE A 194 0.77 27.96 12.75
C ILE A 194 -0.26 28.96 13.29
N ASP A 195 0.20 30.15 13.66
CA ASP A 195 -0.67 31.20 14.21
C ASP A 195 -1.86 31.48 13.28
N GLY A 196 -3.07 31.33 13.82
CA GLY A 196 -4.32 31.58 13.08
C GLY A 196 -4.78 30.45 12.16
N GLN A 197 -4.11 29.29 12.17
CA GLN A 197 -4.50 28.10 11.41
C GLN A 197 -5.01 26.98 12.32
N SER A 198 -5.87 26.12 11.78
CA SER A 198 -6.39 24.94 12.49
C SER A 198 -5.49 23.69 12.39
N PHE A 199 -4.32 23.82 11.75
CA PHE A 199 -3.37 22.72 11.54
C PHE A 199 -1.97 23.06 12.06
N SER A 200 -1.16 22.03 12.24
CA SER A 200 0.27 22.16 12.58
C SER A 200 1.13 21.61 11.46
N VAL A 201 2.34 22.16 11.34
CA VAL A 201 3.34 21.71 10.37
C VAL A 201 4.69 21.58 11.07
N ALA A 202 5.32 20.42 10.93
CA ALA A 202 6.77 20.29 11.12
C ALA A 202 7.46 20.22 9.76
N SER A 203 8.65 20.80 9.64
CA SER A 203 9.40 20.88 8.38
C SER A 203 10.87 20.52 8.58
N ASP A 204 11.67 20.51 7.51
CA ASP A 204 13.12 20.30 7.61
C ASP A 204 13.82 21.32 8.52
N ALA A 205 13.25 22.52 8.71
CA ALA A 205 13.79 23.52 9.63
C ALA A 205 13.69 23.11 11.11
N ASP A 206 12.75 22.23 11.43
CA ASP A 206 12.48 21.71 12.78
C ASP A 206 13.21 20.37 13.04
N LYS A 207 13.96 19.89 12.04
CA LYS A 207 14.60 18.57 12.02
C LYS A 207 15.77 18.47 12.99
N PHE A 208 15.85 17.35 13.71
CA PHE A 208 17.01 16.97 14.49
C PHE A 208 17.20 15.46 14.57
N ALA A 209 18.42 15.02 14.88
CA ALA A 209 18.74 13.61 15.01
C ALA A 209 17.98 12.99 16.18
N PHE A 210 17.30 11.86 15.95
CA PHE A 210 16.57 11.13 16.97
C PHE A 210 17.53 10.32 17.86
N VAL A 211 18.29 10.98 18.73
CA VAL A 211 19.31 10.37 19.60
C VAL A 211 19.10 10.77 21.06
N ALA A 212 19.49 9.91 22.00
CA ALA A 212 19.20 10.09 23.43
C ALA A 212 19.58 11.47 23.98
N GLY A 213 20.73 12.01 23.56
CA GLY A 213 21.21 13.33 24.00
C GLY A 213 20.37 14.52 23.53
N ARG A 214 19.39 14.34 22.65
CA ARG A 214 18.40 15.38 22.30
C ARG A 214 17.14 15.33 23.16
N PHE A 215 16.99 14.31 24.02
CA PHE A 215 15.84 14.06 24.88
C PHE A 215 16.23 13.92 26.36
N ASP A 216 17.48 14.26 26.70
CA ASP A 216 18.06 14.02 28.01
C ASP A 216 17.64 15.03 29.09
N GLY A 217 16.87 16.07 28.73
CA GLY A 217 16.44 17.09 29.68
C GLY A 217 17.56 17.96 30.24
N ALA A 218 18.77 17.93 29.65
CA ALA A 218 19.93 18.66 30.16
C ALA A 218 19.82 20.18 29.95
N ASP A 219 19.05 20.61 28.96
CA ASP A 219 18.72 22.01 28.69
C ASP A 219 17.21 22.18 28.41
N ALA A 220 16.79 23.42 28.13
CA ALA A 220 15.38 23.74 27.92
C ALA A 220 14.78 23.03 26.68
N GLU A 221 15.58 22.83 25.63
CA GLU A 221 15.16 22.15 24.40
C GLU A 221 15.03 20.65 24.65
N GLY A 222 16.04 20.02 25.27
CA GLY A 222 16.00 18.62 25.67
C GLY A 222 14.88 18.30 26.65
N ALA A 223 14.54 19.23 27.55
CA ALA A 223 13.41 19.08 28.46
C ALA A 223 12.07 19.16 27.72
N LEU A 224 11.96 20.03 26.71
CA LEU A 224 10.79 20.10 25.84
C LEU A 224 10.65 18.80 25.04
N HIS A 225 11.71 18.33 24.38
CA HIS A 225 11.69 17.08 23.62
C HIS A 225 11.33 15.87 24.48
N GLN A 226 11.84 15.81 25.71
CA GLN A 226 11.48 14.76 26.67
C GLN A 226 9.97 14.70 26.92
N ARG A 227 9.29 15.84 27.03
CA ARG A 227 7.83 15.90 27.22
C ARG A 227 7.04 15.44 26.00
N TYR A 228 7.57 15.63 24.78
CA TYR A 228 6.99 15.03 23.57
C TYR A 228 7.02 13.49 23.57
N LEU A 229 7.93 12.87 24.32
CA LEU A 229 7.92 11.40 24.56
C LEU A 229 6.90 10.99 25.63
N HIS A 230 6.08 11.93 26.12
CA HIS A 230 5.16 11.75 27.25
C HIS A 230 5.90 11.32 28.54
N ILE A 231 7.12 11.83 28.71
CA ILE A 231 7.95 11.60 29.89
C ILE A 231 8.17 12.95 30.57
N SER A 232 7.86 13.03 31.86
CA SER A 232 8.08 14.22 32.69
C SER A 232 8.62 13.81 34.05
N PRO A 233 9.37 14.68 34.75
CA PRO A 233 9.72 14.48 36.14
C PRO A 233 8.46 14.28 36.99
N ALA A 234 8.45 13.26 37.86
CA ALA A 234 7.30 12.98 38.72
C ALA A 234 7.03 14.12 39.74
N ASP A 235 8.07 14.86 40.10
CA ASP A 235 8.01 16.05 40.94
C ASP A 235 9.19 16.99 40.61
N GLY A 236 9.28 18.14 41.29
CA GLY A 236 10.33 19.13 41.08
C GLY A 236 11.68 18.80 41.73
N THR A 237 11.94 17.55 42.12
CA THR A 237 13.23 17.15 42.71
C THR A 237 14.28 16.84 41.64
N GLU A 238 15.56 17.00 42.00
CA GLU A 238 16.68 16.61 41.13
C GLU A 238 16.68 15.10 40.83
N GLU A 239 16.20 14.28 41.75
CA GLU A 239 16.09 12.82 41.58
C GLU A 239 15.03 12.45 40.54
N ALA A 240 13.85 13.07 40.60
CA ALA A 240 12.79 12.86 39.61
C ALA A 240 13.21 13.34 38.22
N ALA A 241 13.91 14.47 38.13
CA ALA A 241 14.47 14.96 36.88
C ALA A 241 15.50 13.98 36.30
N ALA A 242 16.44 13.49 37.12
CA ALA A 242 17.42 12.50 36.68
C ALA A 242 16.78 11.17 36.23
N ALA A 243 15.71 10.73 36.90
CA ALA A 243 14.96 9.54 36.51
C ALA A 243 14.28 9.71 35.15
N ALA A 244 13.66 10.87 34.90
CA ALA A 244 13.04 11.20 33.61
C ALA A 244 14.08 11.22 32.47
N THR A 245 15.25 11.83 32.70
CA THR A 245 16.40 11.82 31.77
C THR A 245 16.80 10.40 31.37
N VAL A 246 16.98 9.52 32.35
CA VAL A 246 17.35 8.11 32.08
C VAL A 246 16.23 7.38 31.35
N ALA A 247 14.98 7.60 31.72
CA ALA A 247 13.83 6.97 31.07
C ALA A 247 13.70 7.38 29.59
N ALA A 248 13.86 8.67 29.29
CA ALA A 248 13.81 9.21 27.92
C ALA A 248 14.98 8.71 27.08
N GLY A 249 16.21 8.79 27.59
CA GLY A 249 17.39 8.28 26.89
C GLY A 249 17.31 6.79 26.59
N ASN A 250 16.87 5.98 27.56
CA ASN A 250 16.67 4.55 27.34
C ASN A 250 15.55 4.26 26.34
N LEU A 251 14.44 5.03 26.36
CA LEU A 251 13.36 4.86 25.40
C LEU A 251 13.86 5.14 23.98
N VAL A 252 14.57 6.25 23.78
CA VAL A 252 15.15 6.58 22.46
C VAL A 252 16.11 5.50 22.00
N ASP A 253 17.07 5.06 22.84
CA ASP A 253 17.98 3.95 22.52
C ASP A 253 17.23 2.67 22.14
N TYR A 254 16.14 2.35 22.85
CA TYR A 254 15.30 1.20 22.56
C TYR A 254 14.59 1.30 21.22
N ILE A 255 13.98 2.45 20.90
CA ILE A 255 13.34 2.68 19.59
C ILE A 255 14.37 2.61 18.46
N ARG A 256 15.59 3.13 18.68
CA ARG A 256 16.70 2.98 17.74
C ARG A 256 17.15 1.53 17.55
N GLY A 257 16.77 0.60 18.42
CA GLY A 257 17.03 -0.83 18.28
C GLY A 257 18.11 -1.38 19.20
N LYS A 258 18.44 -0.68 20.29
CA LYS A 258 19.30 -1.19 21.36
C LYS A 258 18.47 -1.86 22.45
N GLU A 259 18.85 -3.07 22.82
CA GLU A 259 18.29 -3.72 24.01
C GLU A 259 18.86 -3.07 25.26
N ILE A 260 17.95 -2.67 26.14
CA ILE A 260 18.35 -2.13 27.44
C ILE A 260 18.50 -3.32 28.40
N GLU A 261 19.60 -3.31 29.17
CA GLU A 261 19.89 -4.36 30.14
C GLU A 261 19.29 -4.03 31.51
N GLY A 262 18.87 -5.06 32.25
CA GLY A 262 18.41 -4.92 33.64
C GLY A 262 17.00 -4.35 33.83
N ASN A 263 16.28 -4.06 32.74
CA ASN A 263 14.88 -3.65 32.75
C ASN A 263 13.95 -4.74 32.22
N GLU A 264 12.74 -4.76 32.75
CA GLU A 264 11.63 -5.62 32.31
C GLU A 264 10.96 -5.01 31.07
N TRP A 265 11.73 -4.69 30.02
CA TRP A 265 11.15 -4.23 28.75
C TRP A 265 10.96 -5.40 27.79
N ARG A 266 10.03 -5.24 26.86
CA ARG A 266 9.81 -6.20 25.77
C ARG A 266 11.13 -6.53 25.08
N LYS A 267 11.38 -7.83 24.94
CA LYS A 267 12.60 -8.36 24.32
C LYS A 267 12.35 -8.68 22.84
N ARG A 268 13.32 -8.32 22.02
CA ARG A 268 13.36 -8.56 20.57
C ARG A 268 14.60 -9.37 20.18
N THR A 269 15.23 -10.02 21.14
CA THR A 269 16.48 -10.77 20.95
C THR A 269 16.21 -12.26 20.82
N ALA A 270 16.64 -12.86 19.72
CA ALA A 270 16.60 -14.30 19.49
C ALA A 270 17.70 -14.71 18.50
N ASN A 271 17.95 -16.02 18.39
CA ASN A 271 18.79 -16.58 17.36
C ASN A 271 17.89 -16.94 16.16
N PHE A 272 17.98 -16.14 15.10
CA PHE A 272 17.21 -16.36 13.88
C PHE A 272 18.06 -16.38 12.60
N THR A 273 19.36 -16.10 12.71
CA THR A 273 20.32 -16.22 11.62
C THR A 273 20.95 -17.62 11.53
N GLY A 274 20.73 -18.46 12.54
CA GLY A 274 21.25 -19.82 12.60
C GLY A 274 22.73 -19.91 13.00
N ASP A 275 23.36 -18.80 13.41
CA ASP A 275 24.71 -18.79 13.97
C ASP A 275 24.71 -19.12 15.49
N ASP A 276 25.85 -19.06 16.18
CA ASP A 276 25.93 -19.32 17.63
C ASP A 276 25.48 -18.09 18.49
N GLY A 277 25.02 -17.00 17.85
CA GLY A 277 24.68 -15.72 18.45
C GLY A 277 23.18 -15.54 18.72
N ASN A 278 22.84 -14.41 19.35
CA ASN A 278 21.47 -13.89 19.30
C ASN A 278 21.53 -12.49 18.68
N GLU A 279 20.59 -12.20 17.80
CA GLU A 279 20.42 -10.91 17.16
C GLU A 279 19.20 -10.18 17.71
N VAL A 280 19.21 -8.86 17.57
CA VAL A 280 18.05 -8.02 17.87
C VAL A 280 17.22 -7.84 16.60
N TRP A 281 15.96 -8.26 16.65
CA TRP A 281 14.97 -8.01 15.60
C TRP A 281 14.48 -6.57 15.71
N ARG A 282 15.05 -5.67 14.90
CA ARG A 282 14.83 -4.23 15.04
C ARG A 282 13.60 -3.71 14.28
N LEU A 283 13.24 -4.34 13.17
CA LEU A 283 12.12 -3.93 12.31
C LEU A 283 10.78 -4.32 12.94
N GLY A 284 9.90 -3.34 13.14
CA GLY A 284 8.51 -3.57 13.54
C GLY A 284 7.69 -4.24 12.45
N ASP A 285 6.51 -4.75 12.81
CA ASP A 285 5.56 -5.30 11.84
C ASP A 285 5.08 -4.23 10.83
N ILE A 286 4.72 -4.70 9.64
CA ILE A 286 4.22 -3.90 8.52
C ILE A 286 2.87 -4.53 8.11
N ILE A 287 1.75 -3.90 8.48
CA ILE A 287 0.41 -4.48 8.30
C ILE A 287 -0.33 -3.86 7.10
N HIS A 288 -0.44 -2.53 7.02
CA HIS A 288 -1.14 -1.90 5.88
C HIS A 288 -0.21 -1.01 5.02
N SER A 289 1.04 -0.82 5.45
CA SER A 289 1.99 0.04 4.74
C SER A 289 2.69 -0.70 3.61
N ALA A 290 2.13 -0.56 2.42
CA ALA A 290 2.75 -1.08 1.22
C ALA A 290 4.13 -0.46 0.96
N PRO A 291 5.18 -1.26 0.66
CA PRO A 291 6.43 -0.67 0.23
C PRO A 291 6.26 -0.01 -1.15
N ASP A 292 6.68 1.25 -1.27
CA ASP A 292 6.80 1.93 -2.56
C ASP A 292 8.25 1.98 -3.00
N VAL A 293 8.54 1.48 -4.19
CA VAL A 293 9.89 1.27 -4.69
C VAL A 293 10.21 2.31 -5.75
N VAL A 294 11.12 3.22 -5.47
CA VAL A 294 11.46 4.32 -6.37
C VAL A 294 12.79 4.05 -7.05
N GLY A 295 12.75 3.83 -8.36
CA GLY A 295 13.92 3.76 -9.25
C GLY A 295 13.92 4.94 -10.24
N PRO A 296 14.34 4.77 -11.49
CA PRO A 296 14.26 5.81 -12.52
C PRO A 296 12.84 6.43 -12.67
N PRO A 297 12.71 7.72 -12.98
CA PRO A 297 11.40 8.35 -13.22
C PRO A 297 10.63 7.65 -14.34
N ARG A 298 9.34 7.37 -14.09
CA ARG A 298 8.47 6.57 -14.98
C ARG A 298 7.18 7.27 -15.40
N ALA A 299 6.93 8.48 -14.92
CA ALA A 299 5.70 9.19 -15.27
C ALA A 299 5.72 9.55 -16.76
N VAL A 300 4.54 9.68 -17.36
CA VAL A 300 4.39 9.87 -18.81
C VAL A 300 4.24 11.35 -19.19
N TYR A 301 4.68 12.30 -18.36
CA TYR A 301 4.45 13.73 -18.61
C TYR A 301 5.05 14.22 -19.95
N TYR A 302 6.22 13.71 -20.32
CA TYR A 302 6.83 14.03 -21.61
C TYR A 302 6.09 13.37 -22.78
N THR A 303 5.73 12.09 -22.67
CA THR A 303 5.11 11.34 -23.76
C THR A 303 3.65 11.69 -23.98
N SER A 304 2.90 11.98 -22.91
CA SER A 304 1.47 12.31 -22.95
C SER A 304 1.23 13.79 -23.26
N TYR A 305 2.03 14.70 -22.69
CA TYR A 305 1.77 16.15 -22.79
C TYR A 305 2.86 16.93 -23.55
N GLY A 306 3.98 16.29 -23.90
CA GLY A 306 5.09 16.96 -24.57
C GLY A 306 5.95 17.84 -23.64
N ASP A 307 5.91 17.61 -22.32
CA ASP A 307 6.68 18.39 -21.35
C ASP A 307 8.18 18.11 -21.44
N THR A 308 8.89 18.98 -22.16
CA THR A 308 10.34 18.84 -22.36
C THR A 308 11.14 19.05 -21.08
N SER A 309 10.61 19.77 -20.09
CA SER A 309 11.30 19.97 -18.80
C SER A 309 11.33 18.67 -17.98
N TYR A 310 10.28 17.84 -18.10
CA TYR A 310 10.25 16.52 -17.48
C TYR A 310 11.19 15.53 -18.17
N ARG A 311 11.35 15.61 -19.51
CA ARG A 311 12.36 14.80 -20.22
C ARG A 311 13.75 15.00 -19.65
N ASP A 312 14.15 16.25 -19.40
CA ASP A 312 15.47 16.58 -18.87
C ASP A 312 15.65 16.00 -17.44
N PHE A 313 14.57 15.94 -16.65
CA PHE A 313 14.55 15.26 -15.34
C PHE A 313 14.69 13.73 -15.46
N MET A 314 13.96 13.10 -16.38
CA MET A 314 14.10 11.66 -16.66
C MET A 314 15.51 11.30 -17.09
N GLU A 315 16.11 12.08 -18.00
CA GLU A 315 17.47 11.86 -18.48
C GLU A 315 18.50 11.97 -17.34
N LYS A 316 18.32 12.94 -16.42
CA LYS A 316 19.20 13.09 -15.25
C LYS A 316 19.14 11.88 -14.32
N TYR A 317 17.94 11.40 -14.02
CA TYR A 317 17.68 10.36 -13.03
C TYR A 317 17.48 8.97 -13.65
N ALA A 318 17.87 8.78 -14.91
CA ALA A 318 17.80 7.51 -15.62
C ALA A 318 18.58 6.37 -14.92
N ALA A 319 19.63 6.72 -14.18
CA ALA A 319 20.44 5.79 -13.39
C ALA A 319 20.25 5.97 -11.87
N ARG A 320 19.07 6.42 -11.43
CA ARG A 320 18.78 6.62 -10.00
C ARG A 320 18.76 5.29 -9.25
N ARG A 321 19.42 5.25 -8.07
CA ARG A 321 19.38 4.11 -7.15
C ARG A 321 17.92 3.77 -6.81
N THR A 322 17.61 2.49 -6.83
CA THR A 322 16.33 1.96 -6.38
C THR A 322 16.26 1.97 -4.86
N VAL A 323 15.20 2.56 -4.29
CA VAL A 323 14.95 2.61 -2.83
C VAL A 323 13.53 2.16 -2.53
N ALA A 324 13.37 1.27 -1.55
CA ALA A 324 12.07 0.85 -1.04
C ALA A 324 11.71 1.65 0.22
N TYR A 325 10.60 2.39 0.17
CA TYR A 325 10.06 3.18 1.27
C TYR A 325 8.88 2.46 1.91
N VAL A 326 8.86 2.36 3.24
CA VAL A 326 7.80 1.66 3.97
C VAL A 326 7.57 2.26 5.35
N GLY A 327 6.32 2.32 5.80
CA GLY A 327 5.98 2.59 7.20
C GLY A 327 5.97 1.31 8.03
N ALA A 328 6.44 1.38 9.28
CA ALA A 328 6.42 0.25 10.18
C ALA A 328 5.85 0.63 11.56
N ASN A 329 5.30 -0.38 12.25
CA ASN A 329 4.71 -0.26 13.57
C ASN A 329 5.75 -0.24 14.71
N ASP A 330 7.04 -0.03 14.39
CA ASP A 330 8.06 0.41 15.34
C ASP A 330 8.11 1.95 15.49
N GLY A 331 7.24 2.67 14.80
CA GLY A 331 7.10 4.12 14.88
C GLY A 331 7.75 4.89 13.74
N MET A 332 8.31 4.21 12.74
CA MET A 332 9.17 4.85 11.75
C MET A 332 8.71 4.66 10.29
N VAL A 333 9.06 5.65 9.46
CA VAL A 333 9.21 5.46 8.01
C VAL A 333 10.63 4.99 7.77
N HIS A 334 10.82 3.96 6.94
CA HIS A 334 12.13 3.42 6.58
C HIS A 334 12.39 3.55 5.08
N ALA A 335 13.66 3.75 4.72
CA ALA A 335 14.16 3.70 3.35
C ALA A 335 15.25 2.63 3.22
N PHE A 336 14.98 1.57 2.47
CA PHE A 336 15.90 0.46 2.26
C PHE A 336 16.52 0.49 0.85
N ASN A 337 17.83 0.27 0.78
CA ASN A 337 18.57 0.25 -0.48
C ASN A 337 18.20 -0.96 -1.34
N GLY A 338 17.59 -0.74 -2.49
CA GLY A 338 17.37 -1.76 -3.52
C GLY A 338 18.55 -1.95 -4.47
N GLY A 339 19.52 -1.02 -4.49
CA GLY A 339 20.67 -1.03 -5.39
C GLY A 339 20.38 -0.37 -6.74
N PHE A 340 21.29 -0.54 -7.70
CA PHE A 340 21.16 -0.06 -9.06
C PHE A 340 20.88 -1.23 -9.99
N PHE A 341 19.67 -1.30 -10.53
CA PHE A 341 19.35 -2.35 -11.48
C PHE A 341 20.09 -2.14 -12.81
N VAL A 342 20.73 -3.20 -13.29
CA VAL A 342 21.42 -3.24 -14.58
C VAL A 342 20.88 -4.42 -15.38
N SER A 343 20.30 -4.11 -16.55
CA SER A 343 19.69 -5.09 -17.47
C SER A 343 20.57 -5.44 -18.68
N SER A 344 21.75 -4.82 -18.82
CA SER A 344 22.55 -4.93 -20.05
C SER A 344 23.12 -6.33 -20.28
N THR A 345 23.24 -6.70 -21.56
CA THR A 345 24.00 -7.88 -22.04
C THR A 345 25.51 -7.59 -22.13
N GLU A 346 25.96 -6.41 -21.72
CA GLU A 346 27.38 -6.10 -21.66
C GLU A 346 28.02 -6.83 -20.47
N GLU A 347 28.72 -7.92 -20.77
CA GLU A 347 29.59 -8.71 -19.86
C GLU A 347 28.86 -9.44 -18.71
N ASP A 348 27.88 -10.29 -19.04
CA ASP A 348 27.31 -11.35 -18.18
C ASP A 348 26.57 -10.95 -16.88
N PHE A 349 26.39 -9.66 -16.55
CA PHE A 349 25.75 -9.24 -15.30
C PHE A 349 24.31 -8.73 -15.50
N ARG A 350 23.34 -9.43 -14.88
CA ARG A 350 21.97 -8.96 -14.70
C ARG A 350 21.67 -8.90 -13.21
N GLY A 351 21.18 -7.79 -12.70
CA GLY A 351 20.84 -7.66 -11.27
C GLY A 351 21.15 -6.28 -10.69
N PHE A 352 21.38 -6.22 -9.38
CA PHE A 352 21.55 -5.01 -8.59
C PHE A 352 23.01 -4.77 -8.21
N ARG A 353 23.58 -3.67 -8.70
CA ARG A 353 24.91 -3.17 -8.27
C ARG A 353 24.77 -2.26 -7.05
N LEU A 354 25.82 -2.17 -6.23
CA LEU A 354 25.83 -1.27 -5.06
C LEU A 354 26.19 0.19 -5.39
N SER A 355 26.89 0.40 -6.51
CA SER A 355 27.39 1.68 -7.02
C SER A 355 27.54 1.62 -8.55
N LEU A 356 27.37 2.74 -9.25
CA LEU A 356 27.52 2.85 -10.72
C LEU A 356 28.64 3.81 -11.13
N ASP A 357 28.74 4.97 -10.49
CA ASP A 357 29.69 6.04 -10.83
C ASP A 357 30.21 6.77 -9.56
N GLY A 358 30.68 5.98 -8.59
CA GLY A 358 31.33 6.51 -7.38
C GLY A 358 30.39 6.88 -6.25
N GLU A 359 29.11 6.49 -6.33
CA GLU A 359 28.18 6.53 -5.20
C GLU A 359 28.67 5.65 -4.06
N THR A 360 28.19 5.95 -2.84
CA THR A 360 28.53 5.14 -1.67
C THR A 360 27.99 3.72 -1.83
N GLU A 361 28.84 2.73 -1.55
CA GLU A 361 28.42 1.33 -1.53
C GLU A 361 27.64 1.04 -0.24
N HIS A 362 26.31 1.06 -0.36
CA HIS A 362 25.39 0.57 0.65
C HIS A 362 25.06 -0.90 0.35
N PRO A 363 25.06 -1.82 1.33
CA PRO A 363 24.59 -3.18 1.11
C PRO A 363 23.12 -3.21 0.63
N LEU A 364 22.75 -4.20 -0.18
CA LEU A 364 21.35 -4.40 -0.55
C LEU A 364 20.50 -4.68 0.70
N GLY A 365 19.30 -4.10 0.76
CA GLY A 365 18.39 -4.17 1.90
C GLY A 365 18.80 -3.37 3.13
N SER A 366 19.94 -2.65 3.10
CA SER A 366 20.36 -1.83 4.24
C SER A 366 19.52 -0.56 4.36
N GLU A 367 19.28 -0.13 5.59
CA GLU A 367 18.53 1.09 5.89
C GLU A 367 19.38 2.34 5.58
N LEU A 368 18.99 3.08 4.54
CA LEU A 368 19.61 4.35 4.17
C LEU A 368 19.27 5.45 5.19
N TRP A 369 18.02 5.50 5.61
CA TRP A 369 17.53 6.41 6.65
C TRP A 369 16.20 5.92 7.21
N ALA A 370 15.85 6.45 8.38
CA ALA A 370 14.52 6.31 8.96
C ALA A 370 14.04 7.64 9.56
N TRP A 371 12.72 7.80 9.66
CA TRP A 371 12.08 8.99 10.20
C TRP A 371 11.08 8.61 11.29
N VAL A 372 11.19 9.24 12.45
CA VAL A 372 10.20 9.15 13.53
C VAL A 372 9.29 10.38 13.41
N PRO A 373 8.00 10.22 13.12
CA PRO A 373 7.08 11.36 13.04
C PRO A 373 6.90 12.07 14.37
N ASN A 374 6.80 13.40 14.34
CA ASN A 374 6.53 14.24 15.50
C ASN A 374 5.31 13.74 16.28
N ASN A 375 4.22 13.49 15.55
CA ASN A 375 2.94 13.14 16.16
C ASN A 375 2.91 11.72 16.78
N LEU A 376 3.92 10.88 16.52
CA LEU A 376 4.05 9.56 17.13
C LEU A 376 4.99 9.51 18.32
N LEU A 377 5.77 10.57 18.60
CA LEU A 377 6.68 10.64 19.74
C LEU A 377 6.07 10.18 21.08
N PRO A 378 4.85 10.60 21.49
CA PRO A 378 4.29 10.16 22.77
C PRO A 378 3.82 8.70 22.77
N HIS A 379 3.59 8.12 21.59
CA HIS A 379 3.10 6.75 21.42
C HIS A 379 4.23 5.71 21.59
N LEU A 380 5.48 6.12 21.37
CA LEU A 380 6.65 5.21 21.39
C LEU A 380 6.84 4.50 22.73
N GLN A 381 6.33 5.08 23.83
CA GLN A 381 6.42 4.51 25.16
C GLN A 381 5.74 3.14 25.32
N TRP A 382 4.81 2.77 24.43
CA TRP A 382 4.13 1.47 24.51
C TRP A 382 4.99 0.33 23.93
N LEU A 383 5.88 0.61 22.99
CA LEU A 383 6.73 -0.41 22.35
C LEU A 383 7.68 -1.13 23.32
N LYS A 384 7.99 -0.50 24.47
CA LYS A 384 8.80 -1.11 25.54
C LYS A 384 8.01 -1.99 26.49
N ASP A 385 6.68 -1.94 26.50
CA ASP A 385 5.84 -2.70 27.43
C ASP A 385 5.95 -4.23 27.15
N PRO A 386 6.35 -5.07 28.13
CA PRO A 386 6.37 -6.53 27.97
C PRO A 386 5.03 -7.14 27.59
N SER A 387 3.94 -6.48 27.97
CA SER A 387 2.56 -6.86 27.71
C SER A 387 1.94 -6.12 26.52
N TYR A 388 2.77 -5.47 25.70
CA TYR A 388 2.34 -4.72 24.51
C TYR A 388 1.28 -5.49 23.70
N ALA A 389 0.06 -4.97 23.74
CA ALA A 389 -0.96 -5.24 22.74
C ALA A 389 -0.65 -4.38 21.51
N HIS A 390 -0.91 -4.91 20.33
CA HIS A 390 -0.61 -4.21 19.09
C HIS A 390 -1.26 -2.83 19.04
N ALA A 391 -0.49 -1.85 18.57
CA ALA A 391 -0.92 -0.50 18.30
C ALA A 391 -0.35 -0.10 16.94
N TYR A 392 -1.16 0.56 16.13
CA TYR A 392 -0.72 1.10 14.85
C TYR A 392 0.12 2.36 15.05
N TYR A 393 1.17 2.52 14.25
CA TYR A 393 2.03 3.70 14.23
C TYR A 393 2.10 4.31 12.83
N VAL A 394 3.10 3.95 12.03
CA VAL A 394 3.16 4.35 10.62
C VAL A 394 2.63 3.18 9.80
N ASP A 395 1.31 3.11 9.68
CA ASP A 395 0.64 1.94 9.11
C ASP A 395 0.00 2.22 7.75
N GLY A 396 -0.16 3.49 7.38
CA GLY A 396 -0.72 3.87 6.08
C GLY A 396 0.27 3.64 4.91
N PRO A 397 -0.22 3.64 3.66
CA PRO A 397 0.63 3.40 2.49
C PRO A 397 1.66 4.52 2.28
N ALA A 398 2.85 4.12 1.84
CA ALA A 398 3.84 5.00 1.23
C ALA A 398 3.53 5.16 -0.26
N VAL A 399 3.56 6.40 -0.78
CA VAL A 399 3.30 6.69 -2.19
C VAL A 399 4.20 7.79 -2.70
N THR A 400 4.76 7.60 -3.89
CA THR A 400 5.59 8.61 -4.55
C THR A 400 4.92 9.25 -5.74
N TYR A 401 5.24 10.54 -5.94
CA TYR A 401 4.77 11.34 -7.07
C TYR A 401 5.93 12.15 -7.63
N ASP A 402 6.07 12.16 -8.96
CA ASP A 402 6.89 13.15 -9.65
C ASP A 402 6.07 14.45 -9.80
N VAL A 403 6.62 15.56 -9.32
CA VAL A 403 5.93 16.85 -9.23
C VAL A 403 6.83 17.99 -9.65
N ASN A 404 6.26 19.07 -10.20
CA ASN A 404 6.98 20.27 -10.57
C ASN A 404 6.67 21.45 -9.63
N ILE A 405 7.21 21.36 -8.42
CA ILE A 405 6.94 22.32 -7.33
C ILE A 405 8.20 23.03 -6.84
N PHE A 406 9.36 22.56 -7.27
CA PHE A 406 10.64 23.04 -6.79
C PHE A 406 11.12 24.19 -7.66
N THR A 407 11.89 25.09 -7.08
CA THR A 407 12.69 26.02 -7.86
C THR A 407 13.75 25.23 -8.64
N THR A 408 14.04 25.64 -9.88
CA THR A 408 15.20 25.13 -10.61
C THR A 408 16.46 25.55 -9.86
N ASP A 409 16.91 24.73 -8.94
CA ASP A 409 17.99 25.13 -8.04
C ASP A 409 19.32 25.09 -8.77
N THR A 410 19.83 26.27 -9.11
CA THR A 410 21.25 26.47 -9.35
C THR A 410 21.96 26.63 -8.00
N GLY A 411 21.98 25.56 -7.19
CA GLY A 411 22.79 25.39 -5.99
C GLY A 411 22.34 26.09 -4.70
N GLN A 412 21.76 25.31 -3.78
CA GLN A 412 22.05 25.32 -2.32
C GLN A 412 21.56 24.01 -1.67
N ASP A 413 20.51 23.40 -2.22
CA ASP A 413 19.87 22.17 -1.69
C ASP A 413 20.47 20.86 -2.23
N CYS A 414 21.43 20.94 -3.15
CA CYS A 414 22.18 19.81 -3.66
C CYS A 414 23.62 20.19 -3.96
N ASP A 415 24.56 19.48 -3.33
CA ASP A 415 26.02 19.50 -3.52
C ASP A 415 26.69 20.87 -3.77
N PRO A 416 27.69 21.30 -2.98
CA PRO A 416 28.56 22.41 -3.39
C PRO A 416 29.33 22.18 -4.72
N ALA A 417 29.36 20.94 -5.26
CA ALA A 417 30.02 20.55 -6.51
C ALA A 417 29.08 20.12 -7.66
N VAL A 418 27.77 19.93 -7.44
CA VAL A 418 26.77 19.56 -8.48
C VAL A 418 25.74 20.67 -8.58
N THR A 419 25.57 21.21 -9.78
CA THR A 419 24.88 22.48 -9.98
C THR A 419 23.34 22.42 -9.98
N THR A 420 22.67 21.26 -9.99
CA THR A 420 21.18 21.16 -10.02
C THR A 420 20.67 19.77 -9.58
N CYS A 421 19.64 19.69 -8.71
CA CYS A 421 18.89 18.45 -8.40
C CYS A 421 17.49 18.45 -9.01
N HIS A 422 16.76 19.55 -8.87
CA HIS A 422 15.40 19.66 -9.41
C HIS A 422 15.43 20.23 -10.83
N PHE A 423 15.78 19.39 -11.80
CA PHE A 423 15.87 19.77 -13.21
C PHE A 423 14.50 20.23 -13.73
N GLY A 424 14.44 21.44 -14.29
CA GLY A 424 13.18 22.05 -14.74
C GLY A 424 12.16 22.32 -13.62
N GLY A 425 12.55 22.20 -12.35
CA GLY A 425 11.66 22.31 -11.17
C GLY A 425 11.02 20.99 -10.76
N TRP A 426 11.41 19.87 -11.39
CA TRP A 426 10.90 18.54 -11.12
C TRP A 426 11.61 17.86 -9.96
N GLY A 427 10.86 17.11 -9.16
CA GLY A 427 11.38 16.20 -8.16
C GLY A 427 10.41 15.08 -7.86
N THR A 428 10.87 14.07 -7.14
CA THR A 428 10.05 12.97 -6.63
C THR A 428 9.79 13.20 -5.15
N ILE A 429 8.51 13.37 -4.79
CA ILE A 429 8.08 13.41 -3.40
C ILE A 429 7.61 12.04 -2.92
N LEU A 430 7.85 11.73 -1.66
CA LEU A 430 7.30 10.59 -0.93
C LEU A 430 6.24 11.10 0.05
N VAL A 431 5.05 10.55 -0.03
CA VAL A 431 3.92 10.85 0.84
C VAL A 431 3.61 9.62 1.68
N VAL A 432 3.61 9.76 3.00
CA VAL A 432 3.31 8.67 3.94
C VAL A 432 2.20 9.11 4.88
N THR A 433 1.23 8.23 5.09
CA THR A 433 0.15 8.43 6.05
C THR A 433 0.32 7.49 7.24
N MET A 434 -0.28 7.83 8.38
CA MET A 434 -0.19 6.99 9.59
C MET A 434 -1.21 5.86 9.60
N GLY A 435 -2.17 5.85 8.67
CA GLY A 435 -3.21 4.83 8.64
C GLY A 435 -4.06 4.94 9.91
N LEU A 436 -4.07 3.87 10.70
CA LEU A 436 -4.73 3.82 12.02
C LEU A 436 -3.83 4.23 13.20
N GLY A 437 -2.61 4.70 12.94
CA GLY A 437 -1.72 5.22 13.98
C GLY A 437 -1.89 6.69 14.27
N GLY A 438 -1.27 7.16 15.36
CA GLY A 438 -1.33 8.57 15.77
C GLY A 438 -2.67 8.94 16.42
N GLY A 439 -3.18 8.10 17.33
CA GLY A 439 -4.35 8.47 18.13
C GLY A 439 -4.15 9.80 18.86
N PRO A 440 -5.18 10.65 19.03
CA PRO A 440 -5.02 11.93 19.70
C PRO A 440 -4.43 11.81 21.12
N ILE A 441 -3.30 12.47 21.38
CA ILE A 441 -2.68 12.59 22.71
C ILE A 441 -2.39 14.06 23.01
N ASP A 442 -2.88 14.52 24.15
CA ASP A 442 -2.56 15.84 24.68
C ASP A 442 -1.23 15.78 25.46
N VAL A 443 -0.34 16.72 25.15
CA VAL A 443 1.02 16.85 25.71
C VAL A 443 1.16 18.23 26.35
N ASP A 444 1.52 18.21 27.62
CA ASP A 444 2.00 19.37 28.39
C ASP A 444 3.47 19.63 28.01
N VAL A 445 3.71 20.69 27.25
CA VAL A 445 5.04 21.01 26.71
C VAL A 445 5.81 22.00 27.55
N ASP A 446 5.24 22.61 28.58
CA ASP A 446 5.96 23.53 29.48
C ASP A 446 6.07 23.02 30.94
N GLY A 447 5.37 21.94 31.27
CA GLY A 447 5.38 21.26 32.55
C GLY A 447 4.52 21.92 33.62
N ASP A 448 3.56 22.77 33.25
CA ASP A 448 2.69 23.47 34.20
C ASP A 448 1.46 22.66 34.65
N GLY A 449 1.25 21.47 34.06
CA GLY A 449 0.14 20.58 34.32
C GLY A 449 -1.08 20.80 33.44
N THR A 450 -1.00 21.72 32.47
CA THR A 450 -2.00 21.89 31.41
C THR A 450 -1.42 21.45 30.08
N PRO A 451 -2.19 20.75 29.22
CA PRO A 451 -1.69 20.43 27.88
C PRO A 451 -1.84 21.61 26.91
N GLU A 452 -0.76 21.97 26.21
CA GLU A 452 -0.79 22.98 25.14
C GLU A 452 -0.87 22.36 23.75
N ARG A 453 -0.42 21.11 23.60
CA ARG A 453 -0.31 20.45 22.30
C ARG A 453 -1.17 19.21 22.25
N ARG A 454 -1.90 19.05 21.16
CA ARG A 454 -2.56 17.80 20.80
C ARG A 454 -1.85 17.23 19.58
N LEU A 455 -1.29 16.03 19.73
CA LEU A 455 -0.64 15.29 18.66
C LEU A 455 -1.62 14.26 18.12
N SER A 456 -1.73 14.14 16.80
CA SER A 456 -2.73 13.31 16.12
C SER A 456 -2.21 12.78 14.79
N SER A 457 -2.97 11.89 14.15
CA SER A 457 -2.62 11.28 12.87
C SER A 457 -2.24 12.33 11.84
N ALA A 458 -1.15 12.09 11.13
CA ALA A 458 -0.53 13.08 10.24
C ALA A 458 -0.32 12.54 8.82
N VAL A 459 0.03 13.46 7.92
CA VAL A 459 0.53 13.17 6.56
C VAL A 459 1.95 13.73 6.47
N LEU A 460 2.90 12.86 6.14
CA LEU A 460 4.31 13.22 5.93
C LEU A 460 4.61 13.34 4.45
N ILE A 461 5.36 14.37 4.07
CA ILE A 461 5.79 14.65 2.70
C ILE A 461 7.30 14.89 2.71
N PHE A 462 8.05 14.05 2.01
CA PHE A 462 9.50 14.15 1.84
C PHE A 462 9.86 14.44 0.39
N ASP A 463 10.94 15.19 0.17
CA ASP A 463 11.66 15.16 -1.09
C ASP A 463 12.69 14.01 -1.05
N VAL A 464 12.50 13.04 -1.95
CA VAL A 464 13.34 11.86 -2.11
C VAL A 464 13.94 11.78 -3.51
N THR A 465 14.03 12.92 -4.20
CA THR A 465 14.47 13.00 -5.60
C THR A 465 15.84 12.36 -5.81
N ASN A 466 16.79 12.62 -4.90
CA ASN A 466 18.15 12.12 -4.95
C ASN A 466 18.50 11.25 -3.72
N PRO A 467 18.52 9.91 -3.85
CA PRO A 467 18.80 9.01 -2.73
C PRO A 467 20.25 9.06 -2.22
N GLU A 468 21.18 9.68 -2.97
CA GLU A 468 22.57 9.90 -2.54
C GLU A 468 22.73 11.10 -1.59
N ARG A 469 21.62 11.78 -1.28
CA ARG A 469 21.55 12.89 -0.32
C ARG A 469 20.53 12.58 0.77
N GLU A 470 20.69 13.27 1.88
CA GLU A 470 19.73 13.18 2.99
C GLU A 470 18.34 13.62 2.49
N PRO A 471 17.26 12.90 2.85
CA PRO A 471 15.91 13.32 2.52
C PRO A 471 15.58 14.66 3.18
N LYS A 472 14.75 15.47 2.52
CA LYS A 472 14.25 16.73 3.08
C LYS A 472 12.81 16.55 3.50
N LEU A 473 12.47 16.84 4.76
CA LEU A 473 11.07 16.89 5.18
C LEU A 473 10.43 18.18 4.63
N LEU A 474 9.54 18.04 3.66
CA LEU A 474 8.81 19.18 3.12
C LEU A 474 7.73 19.63 4.12
N ALA A 475 6.93 18.68 4.62
CA ALA A 475 5.94 18.93 5.65
C ALA A 475 5.52 17.63 6.36
N GLU A 476 5.32 17.69 7.67
CA GLU A 476 4.47 16.78 8.44
C GLU A 476 3.25 17.58 8.88
N ILE A 477 2.08 17.30 8.30
CA ILE A 477 0.84 18.05 8.51
C ILE A 477 -0.11 17.23 9.38
N ALA A 478 -0.60 17.84 10.47
CA ALA A 478 -1.60 17.25 11.36
C ALA A 478 -2.68 18.26 11.74
N ASP A 479 -3.85 17.76 12.15
CA ASP A 479 -4.94 18.55 12.70
C ASP A 479 -4.94 18.43 14.25
N PRO A 480 -4.27 19.37 14.96
CA PRO A 480 -4.22 19.38 16.42
C PRO A 480 -5.55 19.84 17.04
N SER A 481 -6.52 20.32 16.25
CA SER A 481 -7.83 20.70 16.75
C SER A 481 -8.81 19.52 16.77
N ASP A 482 -8.45 18.39 16.14
CA ASP A 482 -9.28 17.20 15.96
C ASP A 482 -10.63 17.52 15.30
N THR A 483 -10.67 18.61 14.52
CA THR A 483 -11.92 19.10 13.92
C THR A 483 -12.27 18.40 12.61
N GLY A 484 -11.33 17.70 11.95
CA GLY A 484 -11.63 17.08 10.65
C GLY A 484 -10.78 15.89 10.18
N PHE A 485 -9.50 15.74 10.55
CA PHE A 485 -8.65 14.69 9.92
C PHE A 485 -9.13 13.26 10.23
N GLY A 486 -9.42 12.97 11.50
CA GLY A 486 -9.46 11.59 11.98
C GLY A 486 -8.13 10.86 11.73
N PHE A 487 -8.16 9.54 11.75
CA PHE A 487 -7.06 8.69 11.32
C PHE A 487 -6.81 8.83 9.82
N THR A 488 -5.56 9.05 9.39
CA THR A 488 -5.19 9.29 7.99
C THR A 488 -5.15 7.98 7.18
N THR A 489 -6.29 7.29 7.09
CA THR A 489 -6.47 5.99 6.41
C THR A 489 -6.59 6.11 4.88
N SER A 490 -6.94 7.29 4.37
CA SER A 490 -7.03 7.56 2.94
C SER A 490 -5.65 7.78 2.32
N THR A 491 -5.35 7.06 1.24
CA THR A 491 -4.17 7.31 0.40
C THR A 491 -4.34 8.64 -0.36
N PRO A 492 -3.41 9.61 -0.23
CA PRO A 492 -3.51 10.86 -0.99
C PRO A 492 -3.36 10.66 -2.50
N THR A 493 -4.06 11.46 -3.30
CA THR A 493 -3.96 11.51 -4.77
C THR A 493 -3.48 12.87 -5.26
N LEU A 494 -2.75 12.89 -6.38
CA LEU A 494 -2.23 14.11 -6.99
C LEU A 494 -3.28 14.77 -7.89
N VAL A 495 -3.56 16.05 -7.67
CA VAL A 495 -4.37 16.92 -8.54
C VAL A 495 -3.47 18.00 -9.11
N PHE A 496 -3.49 18.20 -10.42
CA PHE A 496 -2.57 19.14 -11.06
C PHE A 496 -3.20 19.88 -12.23
N LYS A 497 -2.61 21.03 -12.55
CA LYS A 497 -2.82 21.79 -13.78
C LYS A 497 -1.52 22.44 -14.20
N ARG A 498 -1.11 22.19 -15.45
CA ARG A 498 0.09 22.82 -16.03
C ARG A 498 -0.15 23.22 -17.48
N THR A 499 0.21 24.45 -17.84
CA THR A 499 0.17 24.93 -19.22
C THR A 499 1.51 25.52 -19.64
N PRO A 500 1.97 25.30 -20.88
CA PRO A 500 3.27 25.79 -21.33
C PRO A 500 3.24 27.33 -21.46
N GLY A 501 4.36 27.98 -21.15
CA GLY A 501 4.51 29.42 -21.38
C GLY A 501 4.62 29.77 -22.86
N GLU A 502 4.47 31.05 -23.18
CA GLU A 502 4.57 31.56 -24.55
C GLU A 502 5.99 31.46 -25.13
N GLY A 503 6.08 31.44 -26.46
CA GLY A 503 7.32 31.59 -27.22
C GLY A 503 8.30 30.44 -26.99
N THR A 504 9.57 30.77 -26.77
CA THR A 504 10.65 29.78 -26.59
C THR A 504 10.81 29.30 -25.15
N SER A 505 10.10 29.92 -24.19
CA SER A 505 10.13 29.57 -22.76
C SER A 505 9.50 28.20 -22.50
N GLY A 506 8.39 27.91 -23.20
CA GLY A 506 7.68 26.63 -23.15
C GLY A 506 7.48 26.12 -21.71
N TRP A 507 7.86 24.87 -21.48
CA TRP A 507 7.69 24.18 -20.20
C TRP A 507 8.68 24.61 -19.09
N ASN A 508 9.71 25.37 -19.41
CA ASN A 508 10.66 25.89 -18.42
C ASN A 508 10.12 27.13 -17.68
N THR A 509 9.08 27.76 -18.21
CA THR A 509 8.38 28.88 -17.58
C THR A 509 6.90 28.73 -17.89
N PRO A 510 6.22 27.76 -17.26
CA PRO A 510 4.82 27.46 -17.54
C PRO A 510 3.93 28.67 -17.22
N ALA A 511 2.84 28.85 -17.97
CA ALA A 511 1.87 29.92 -17.74
C ALA A 511 1.00 29.61 -16.50
N VAL A 512 0.63 28.34 -16.31
CA VAL A 512 -0.02 27.82 -15.10
C VAL A 512 0.82 26.65 -14.58
N ASN A 513 1.04 26.58 -13.27
CA ASN A 513 1.71 25.46 -12.62
C ASN A 513 1.20 25.25 -11.20
N GLN A 514 0.25 24.34 -11.04
CA GLN A 514 -0.42 24.08 -9.77
C GLN A 514 -0.48 22.58 -9.49
N TRP A 515 -0.08 22.20 -8.28
CA TRP A 515 0.01 20.83 -7.81
C TRP A 515 -0.54 20.77 -6.39
N TYR A 516 -1.47 19.84 -6.19
CA TYR A 516 -2.13 19.61 -4.92
C TYR A 516 -2.13 18.13 -4.58
N LEU A 517 -2.05 17.80 -3.29
CA LEU A 517 -2.44 16.46 -2.81
C LEU A 517 -3.84 16.54 -2.23
N VAL A 518 -4.67 15.54 -2.53
CA VAL A 518 -6.03 15.42 -2.00
C VAL A 518 -6.18 14.10 -1.27
N PHE A 519 -6.70 14.13 -0.04
CA PHE A 519 -7.02 12.94 0.73
C PHE A 519 -8.31 13.12 1.54
N GLY A 520 -8.96 12.02 1.92
CA GLY A 520 -10.21 12.03 2.67
C GLY A 520 -10.04 11.99 4.19
N SER A 521 -11.04 12.50 4.91
CA SER A 521 -11.19 12.31 6.36
C SER A 521 -11.43 10.84 6.70
N GLY A 522 -10.73 10.33 7.70
CA GLY A 522 -10.92 8.97 8.22
C GLY A 522 -11.71 8.90 9.52
N PRO A 523 -11.75 7.73 10.17
CA PRO A 523 -12.49 7.54 11.42
C PRO A 523 -11.89 8.34 12.58
N ASP A 524 -12.68 8.70 13.58
CA ASP A 524 -12.17 9.23 14.86
C ASP A 524 -11.82 8.11 15.85
N LEU A 525 -11.16 8.49 16.94
CA LEU A 525 -10.81 7.56 18.00
C LEU A 525 -12.05 7.02 18.74
N ASP A 526 -13.05 7.86 18.96
CA ASP A 526 -14.23 7.50 19.77
C ASP A 526 -15.16 6.51 19.05
N GLU A 527 -15.22 6.55 17.71
CA GLU A 527 -16.01 5.64 16.86
C GLU A 527 -15.14 4.62 16.09
N LEU A 528 -13.86 4.47 16.45
CA LEU A 528 -12.93 3.55 15.76
C LEU A 528 -13.42 2.09 15.76
N LYS A 529 -14.09 1.66 16.84
CA LYS A 529 -14.71 0.33 16.97
C LYS A 529 -15.71 -0.01 15.85
N ASP A 530 -16.36 1.02 15.30
CA ASP A 530 -17.38 0.92 14.26
C ASP A 530 -16.81 1.32 12.89
N TYR A 531 -15.53 1.71 12.87
CA TYR A 531 -14.79 2.27 11.74
C TYR A 531 -15.56 3.44 11.10
N THR A 532 -16.05 4.35 11.92
CA THR A 532 -16.83 5.51 11.49
C THR A 532 -16.39 6.78 12.23
N THR A 533 -17.23 7.81 12.14
CA THR A 533 -16.98 9.13 12.72
C THR A 533 -18.31 9.68 13.22
N ASP A 534 -18.30 10.40 14.33
CA ASP A 534 -19.49 11.10 14.84
C ASP A 534 -19.64 12.52 14.27
N ARG A 535 -18.67 12.92 13.44
CA ARG A 535 -18.56 14.23 12.80
C ARG A 535 -19.80 14.62 12.02
N THR A 536 -20.06 15.93 12.04
CA THR A 536 -21.16 16.54 11.28
C THR A 536 -21.02 16.23 9.79
N GLU A 537 -19.83 16.41 9.20
CA GLU A 537 -19.59 16.25 7.76
C GLU A 537 -18.19 15.67 7.48
N ALA A 538 -18.10 14.79 6.49
CA ALA A 538 -16.84 14.28 5.95
C ALA A 538 -16.16 15.33 5.07
N SER A 539 -14.82 15.35 5.07
CA SER A 539 -14.05 16.39 4.38
C SER A 539 -12.95 15.81 3.50
N LEU A 540 -12.73 16.44 2.34
CA LEU A 540 -11.52 16.29 1.55
C LEU A 540 -10.52 17.37 1.95
N PHE A 541 -9.29 16.96 2.22
CA PHE A 541 -8.17 17.83 2.54
C PHE A 541 -7.30 18.03 1.31
N VAL A 542 -7.04 19.29 0.97
CA VAL A 542 -6.25 19.69 -0.20
C VAL A 542 -4.98 20.38 0.27
N ILE A 543 -3.84 19.75 0.04
CA ILE A 543 -2.52 20.29 0.39
C ILE A 543 -1.92 21.00 -0.82
N ASP A 544 -1.51 22.26 -0.67
CA ASP A 544 -0.81 23.04 -1.70
C ASP A 544 0.68 22.66 -1.73
N LEU A 545 1.08 21.90 -2.75
CA LEU A 545 2.46 21.47 -2.89
C LEU A 545 3.37 22.57 -3.43
N ASN A 546 2.85 23.52 -4.22
CA ASN A 546 3.66 24.63 -4.72
C ASN A 546 4.11 25.54 -3.58
N GLY A 547 3.22 25.83 -2.63
CA GLY A 547 3.55 26.59 -1.43
C GLY A 547 4.60 25.90 -0.56
N ILE A 548 4.44 24.59 -0.33
CA ILE A 548 5.36 23.79 0.51
C ILE A 548 6.71 23.54 -0.18
N GLY A 549 6.72 23.31 -1.49
CA GLY A 549 7.92 23.00 -2.29
C GLY A 549 8.73 24.22 -2.72
N ALA A 550 8.24 25.44 -2.46
CA ALA A 550 8.95 26.67 -2.80
C ALA A 550 10.27 26.82 -2.02
N ALA A 551 11.21 27.59 -2.59
CA ALA A 551 12.48 27.92 -1.93
C ALA A 551 12.31 28.54 -0.53
N THR A 552 11.23 29.31 -0.35
CA THR A 552 10.73 29.73 0.96
C THR A 552 9.33 29.15 1.12
N PRO A 553 9.17 28.05 1.88
CA PRO A 553 7.88 27.42 2.06
C PRO A 553 6.84 28.37 2.66
N ASP A 554 5.63 28.38 2.08
CA ASP A 554 4.46 29.06 2.66
C ASP A 554 3.50 28.02 3.23
N PHE A 555 3.53 27.89 4.56
CA PHE A 555 2.63 27.00 5.27
C PHE A 555 1.29 27.65 5.64
N GLY A 556 1.11 28.95 5.43
CA GLY A 556 -0.12 29.67 5.82
C GLY A 556 -1.35 29.28 5.00
N THR A 557 -1.14 28.78 3.77
CA THR A 557 -2.21 28.28 2.89
C THR A 557 -2.01 26.82 2.50
N ALA A 558 -1.15 26.10 3.23
CA ALA A 558 -0.74 24.74 2.90
C ALA A 558 -1.89 23.73 2.91
N LEU A 559 -2.99 24.01 3.60
CA LEU A 559 -4.12 23.09 3.72
C LEU A 559 -5.44 23.83 3.49
N THR A 560 -6.23 23.34 2.55
CA THR A 560 -7.63 23.75 2.32
C THR A 560 -8.56 22.59 2.65
N VAL A 561 -9.65 22.86 3.35
CA VAL A 561 -10.68 21.87 3.66
C VAL A 561 -11.85 22.03 2.70
N VAL A 562 -12.25 20.95 2.04
CA VAL A 562 -13.41 20.88 1.15
C VAL A 562 -14.44 19.99 1.83
N ASP A 563 -15.50 20.61 2.33
CA ASP A 563 -16.62 19.91 2.94
C ASP A 563 -17.44 19.15 1.89
N THR A 564 -17.76 17.89 2.17
CA THR A 564 -18.55 17.05 1.27
C THR A 564 -20.05 17.05 1.55
N ALA A 565 -20.49 17.62 2.67
CA ALA A 565 -21.85 17.53 3.20
C ALA A 565 -22.33 16.10 3.48
N GLU A 566 -21.42 15.11 3.50
CA GLU A 566 -21.74 13.73 3.83
C GLU A 566 -21.63 13.53 5.34
N GLU A 567 -22.77 13.43 6.02
CA GLU A 567 -22.80 13.33 7.47
C GLU A 567 -22.23 11.99 7.97
N ARG A 568 -21.49 12.03 9.09
CA ARG A 568 -20.97 10.83 9.80
C ARG A 568 -20.22 9.84 8.90
N SER A 569 -19.65 10.35 7.81
CA SER A 569 -19.04 9.53 6.77
C SER A 569 -17.53 9.63 6.84
N ILE A 570 -16.85 8.55 6.51
CA ILE A 570 -15.42 8.56 6.17
C ILE A 570 -15.26 8.47 4.66
N ILE A 571 -14.14 8.96 4.15
CA ILE A 571 -13.85 9.00 2.72
C ILE A 571 -12.78 7.98 2.38
N SER A 572 -13.05 7.11 1.40
CA SER A 572 -12.04 6.19 0.90
C SER A 572 -10.91 6.89 0.15
N SER A 573 -9.83 6.17 -0.13
CA SER A 573 -8.70 6.69 -0.91
C SER A 573 -9.18 7.27 -2.26
N PRO A 574 -9.03 8.59 -2.51
CA PRO A 574 -9.49 9.22 -3.74
C PRO A 574 -8.65 8.86 -4.96
N LEU A 575 -9.24 9.02 -6.14
CA LEU A 575 -8.63 8.88 -7.45
C LEU A 575 -8.81 10.17 -8.26
N ALA A 576 -7.73 10.88 -8.55
CA ALA A 576 -7.72 11.98 -9.51
C ALA A 576 -7.55 11.46 -10.95
N VAL A 577 -8.28 12.04 -11.91
CA VAL A 577 -8.23 11.62 -13.32
C VAL A 577 -8.21 12.83 -14.26
N ASP A 578 -7.26 12.82 -15.19
CA ASP A 578 -7.22 13.63 -16.43
C ASP A 578 -7.72 12.74 -17.58
N TRP A 579 -8.98 12.93 -17.97
CA TRP A 579 -9.70 12.16 -18.98
C TRP A 579 -9.43 12.60 -20.42
N ASP A 580 -9.13 13.89 -20.64
CA ASP A 580 -8.87 14.44 -21.97
C ASP A 580 -7.38 14.60 -22.28
N LEU A 581 -6.51 14.14 -21.37
CA LEU A 581 -5.06 14.14 -21.48
C LEU A 581 -4.53 15.53 -21.82
N ASN A 582 -5.07 16.55 -21.15
CA ASN A 582 -4.74 17.95 -21.42
C ASN A 582 -3.82 18.59 -20.36
N TYR A 583 -3.29 17.78 -19.43
CA TYR A 583 -2.43 18.20 -18.32
C TYR A 583 -3.17 18.96 -17.20
N GLU A 584 -4.49 18.75 -17.11
CA GLU A 584 -5.37 19.26 -16.07
C GLU A 584 -6.25 18.12 -15.54
N THR A 585 -6.25 17.92 -14.23
CA THR A 585 -7.17 16.97 -13.59
C THR A 585 -8.60 17.41 -13.82
N ASN A 586 -9.46 16.55 -14.36
CA ASN A 586 -10.87 16.89 -14.58
C ASN A 586 -11.75 16.57 -13.36
N ALA A 587 -11.43 15.49 -12.62
CA ALA A 587 -12.22 15.05 -11.48
C ALA A 587 -11.42 14.25 -10.45
N VAL A 588 -11.95 14.25 -9.23
CA VAL A 588 -11.54 13.37 -8.13
C VAL A 588 -12.74 12.48 -7.76
N TYR A 589 -12.54 11.17 -7.81
CA TYR A 589 -13.52 10.15 -7.44
C TYR A 589 -13.17 9.54 -6.09
N PHE A 590 -14.17 9.25 -5.26
CA PHE A 590 -13.96 8.66 -3.94
C PHE A 590 -15.21 7.95 -3.44
N GLY A 591 -15.03 6.93 -2.62
CA GLY A 591 -16.13 6.25 -1.93
C GLY A 591 -16.40 6.87 -0.57
N THR A 592 -17.59 6.61 -0.03
CA THR A 592 -17.93 6.91 1.37
C THR A 592 -18.31 5.64 2.12
N VAL A 593 -18.02 5.64 3.42
CA VAL A 593 -18.52 4.65 4.37
C VAL A 593 -19.20 5.40 5.50
N ALA A 594 -20.46 5.09 5.76
CA ALA A 594 -21.33 5.83 6.67
C ALA A 594 -22.22 4.88 7.48
N PRO A 595 -22.75 5.30 8.64
CA PRO A 595 -23.94 4.67 9.19
C PRO A 595 -25.13 4.82 8.23
N ASN A 596 -26.01 3.83 8.16
CA ASN A 596 -27.27 4.00 7.45
C ASN A 596 -28.21 4.95 8.23
N TYR A 597 -28.99 5.76 7.50
CA TYR A 597 -29.96 6.68 8.08
C TYR A 597 -31.38 6.11 7.97
N ASP A 598 -32.01 5.84 9.11
CA ASP A 598 -33.42 5.43 9.13
C ASP A 598 -34.30 6.68 9.01
N SER A 599 -34.90 6.87 7.83
CA SER A 599 -35.78 8.00 7.54
C SER A 599 -37.11 7.95 8.31
N ASP A 600 -37.58 6.76 8.71
CA ASP A 600 -38.86 6.60 9.42
C ASP A 600 -38.73 7.03 10.89
N THR A 601 -37.58 6.75 11.51
CA THR A 601 -37.29 7.16 12.89
C THR A 601 -36.46 8.44 12.98
N SER A 602 -35.92 8.93 11.86
CA SER A 602 -35.02 10.08 11.78
C SER A 602 -33.79 9.92 12.70
N THR A 603 -33.20 8.72 12.67
CA THR A 603 -32.04 8.37 13.49
C THR A 603 -30.98 7.67 12.64
N TRP A 604 -29.72 8.01 12.88
CA TRP A 604 -28.59 7.22 12.42
C TRP A 604 -28.59 5.85 13.10
N LEU A 605 -28.55 4.80 12.29
CA LEU A 605 -28.33 3.45 12.77
C LEU A 605 -26.85 3.26 13.13
N ASN A 606 -26.53 2.22 13.90
CA ASN A 606 -25.14 1.89 14.15
C ASN A 606 -24.49 1.42 12.85
N ALA A 607 -23.44 2.13 12.42
CA ALA A 607 -22.72 1.81 11.19
C ALA A 607 -22.15 0.39 11.21
N HIS A 608 -21.85 -0.08 12.41
CA HIS A 608 -21.43 -1.42 12.70
C HIS A 608 -22.38 -2.51 12.14
N THR A 609 -23.70 -2.38 12.34
CA THR A 609 -24.69 -3.37 11.83
C THR A 609 -25.26 -2.99 10.46
N TYR A 610 -25.37 -1.69 10.19
CA TYR A 610 -25.97 -1.18 8.96
C TYR A 610 -25.03 -0.18 8.29
N PRO A 611 -23.90 -0.63 7.70
CA PRO A 611 -23.04 0.24 6.93
C PRO A 611 -23.70 0.64 5.62
N SER A 612 -23.52 1.89 5.24
CA SER A 612 -24.00 2.49 3.99
C SER A 612 -22.87 3.29 3.35
N GLY A 613 -23.13 3.87 2.18
CA GLY A 613 -22.16 4.65 1.45
C GLY A 613 -22.56 4.89 0.00
N ALA A 614 -21.70 5.63 -0.69
CA ALA A 614 -21.87 5.98 -2.09
C ALA A 614 -20.52 6.21 -2.76
N LEU A 615 -20.49 6.05 -4.08
CA LEU A 615 -19.40 6.51 -4.91
C LEU A 615 -19.69 7.96 -5.33
N LYS A 616 -18.75 8.86 -5.06
CA LYS A 616 -18.85 10.30 -5.27
C LYS A 616 -17.81 10.80 -6.26
N ARG A 617 -18.06 11.99 -6.79
CA ARG A 617 -17.20 12.72 -7.71
C ARG A 617 -17.18 14.19 -7.36
N MET A 618 -15.97 14.75 -7.24
CA MET A 618 -15.69 16.18 -7.21
C MET A 618 -15.14 16.59 -8.58
N SER A 619 -15.85 17.44 -9.31
CA SER A 619 -15.32 17.95 -10.59
C SER A 619 -14.36 19.10 -10.33
N ILE A 620 -13.20 19.08 -10.97
CA ILE A 620 -12.12 20.07 -10.81
C ILE A 620 -12.17 21.13 -11.93
N ASN A 621 -12.98 20.88 -12.96
CA ASN A 621 -13.06 21.65 -14.20
C ASN A 621 -13.21 23.17 -13.98
N SER A 622 -12.27 23.96 -14.52
CA SER A 622 -12.52 25.34 -14.86
C SER A 622 -13.05 25.42 -16.30
N ALA A 623 -14.25 26.00 -16.48
CA ALA A 623 -14.83 26.19 -17.82
C ALA A 623 -13.92 27.01 -18.78
N ASP A 624 -12.87 27.64 -18.24
CA ASP A 624 -11.78 28.33 -18.94
C ASP A 624 -10.44 27.64 -18.63
N ARG A 625 -9.72 27.18 -19.66
CA ARG A 625 -8.45 26.44 -19.52
C ARG A 625 -7.30 27.33 -19.05
N GLU A 626 -7.45 28.65 -19.12
CA GLU A 626 -6.42 29.63 -18.78
C GLU A 626 -6.45 30.08 -17.31
N THR A 627 -7.49 29.74 -16.54
CA THR A 627 -7.60 30.16 -15.13
C THR A 627 -6.97 29.16 -14.17
N ASP A 628 -6.35 29.68 -13.11
CA ASP A 628 -5.85 28.90 -12.00
C ASP A 628 -6.95 28.03 -11.35
N LEU A 629 -6.57 26.84 -10.90
CA LEU A 629 -7.34 26.02 -9.99
C LEU A 629 -7.60 26.78 -8.68
N ALA A 630 -8.83 26.69 -8.18
CA ALA A 630 -9.25 27.33 -6.94
C ALA A 630 -9.90 26.29 -6.01
N PRO A 631 -9.10 25.58 -5.19
CA PRO A 631 -9.59 24.50 -4.32
C PRO A 631 -10.79 24.87 -3.45
N ALA A 632 -10.81 26.10 -2.94
CA ALA A 632 -11.90 26.61 -2.12
C ALA A 632 -13.27 26.64 -2.82
N SER A 633 -13.34 26.47 -4.15
CA SER A 633 -14.62 26.41 -4.89
C SER A 633 -15.06 25.00 -5.28
N TRP A 634 -14.22 23.98 -5.07
CA TRP A 634 -14.48 22.61 -5.54
C TRP A 634 -15.69 21.94 -4.87
N TYR A 635 -16.07 22.35 -3.64
CA TYR A 635 -17.27 21.83 -2.96
C TYR A 635 -18.55 22.03 -3.78
N THR A 636 -18.62 23.07 -4.62
CA THR A 636 -19.80 23.36 -5.46
C THR A 636 -19.97 22.37 -6.62
N ALA A 637 -18.96 21.54 -6.87
CA ALA A 637 -18.88 20.61 -7.99
C ALA A 637 -18.95 19.13 -7.55
N LEU A 638 -19.42 18.88 -6.33
CA LEU A 638 -19.66 17.55 -5.79
C LEU A 638 -20.95 16.93 -6.35
N SER A 639 -20.88 15.64 -6.68
CA SER A 639 -22.01 14.85 -7.19
C SER A 639 -21.85 13.38 -6.83
N SER A 640 -22.97 12.67 -6.66
CA SER A 640 -22.95 11.22 -6.54
C SER A 640 -22.78 10.56 -7.90
N VAL A 641 -21.91 9.56 -7.99
CA VAL A 641 -21.75 8.66 -9.14
C VAL A 641 -22.74 7.51 -9.07
N VAL A 642 -22.73 6.78 -7.94
CA VAL A 642 -23.68 5.70 -7.63
C VAL A 642 -23.97 5.72 -6.13
N THR A 643 -25.24 5.56 -5.75
CA THR A 643 -25.73 5.54 -4.36
C THR A 643 -26.52 4.26 -4.10
N PRO A 644 -25.86 3.11 -3.93
CA PRO A 644 -26.53 1.84 -3.68
C PRO A 644 -26.83 1.63 -2.19
N ASP A 645 -26.52 2.60 -1.33
CA ASP A 645 -26.56 2.50 0.14
C ASP A 645 -25.68 1.37 0.68
N LYS A 646 -24.49 1.20 0.08
CA LYS A 646 -23.47 0.22 0.45
C LYS A 646 -22.11 0.89 0.61
N PRO A 647 -21.25 0.43 1.53
CA PRO A 647 -19.96 1.05 1.79
C PRO A 647 -19.03 0.92 0.58
N PHE A 648 -18.39 2.03 0.19
CA PHE A 648 -17.27 2.03 -0.77
C PHE A 648 -15.97 2.34 -0.02
N GLY A 649 -15.33 1.33 0.56
CA GLY A 649 -14.10 1.48 1.35
C GLY A 649 -12.81 1.58 0.53
N ASN A 650 -12.82 1.16 -0.74
CA ASN A 650 -11.61 1.07 -1.56
C ASN A 650 -11.50 2.25 -2.54
N ARG A 651 -10.30 2.41 -3.11
CA ARG A 651 -10.05 3.34 -4.21
C ARG A 651 -10.71 2.83 -5.49
N PRO A 652 -11.47 3.66 -6.24
CA PRO A 652 -11.99 3.28 -7.55
C PRO A 652 -10.86 3.24 -8.60
N THR A 653 -11.16 2.68 -9.77
CA THR A 653 -10.20 2.58 -10.89
C THR A 653 -10.79 3.20 -12.15
N ALA A 654 -10.00 4.05 -12.82
CA ALA A 654 -10.38 4.68 -14.08
C ALA A 654 -9.65 3.99 -15.24
N ALA A 655 -10.36 3.81 -16.36
CA ALA A 655 -9.77 3.28 -17.59
C ALA A 655 -10.44 3.84 -18.84
N TYR A 656 -9.77 3.64 -19.97
CA TYR A 656 -10.31 3.89 -21.30
C TYR A 656 -10.62 2.57 -21.98
N ASP A 657 -11.77 2.48 -22.64
CA ASP A 657 -12.00 1.36 -23.55
C ASP A 657 -11.33 1.57 -24.92
N ALA A 658 -11.30 0.52 -25.75
CA ALA A 658 -10.73 0.58 -27.10
C ALA A 658 -11.43 1.59 -28.04
N LYS A 659 -12.59 2.14 -27.66
CA LYS A 659 -13.31 3.19 -28.38
C LYS A 659 -13.03 4.59 -27.80
N GLY A 660 -12.20 4.69 -26.77
CA GLY A 660 -11.89 5.94 -26.06
C GLY A 660 -12.96 6.40 -25.07
N SER A 661 -13.93 5.54 -24.72
CA SER A 661 -14.92 5.88 -23.68
C SER A 661 -14.29 5.83 -22.29
N TRP A 662 -14.75 6.70 -21.41
CA TRP A 662 -14.29 6.78 -20.03
C TRP A 662 -15.06 5.81 -19.13
N TRP A 663 -14.35 4.99 -18.38
CA TRP A 663 -14.92 3.98 -17.48
C TRP A 663 -14.36 4.09 -16.08
N LEU A 664 -15.25 3.99 -15.09
CA LEU A 664 -14.94 3.94 -13.67
C LEU A 664 -15.40 2.61 -13.10
N TYR A 665 -14.49 1.89 -12.43
CA TYR A 665 -14.74 0.60 -11.79
C TYR A 665 -14.61 0.73 -10.28
N ALA A 666 -15.57 0.19 -9.54
CA ALA A 666 -15.58 0.23 -8.08
C ALA A 666 -16.40 -0.91 -7.50
N GLY A 667 -15.94 -1.50 -6.40
CA GLY A 667 -16.67 -2.51 -5.64
C GLY A 667 -17.13 -2.00 -4.28
N THR A 668 -18.22 -2.56 -3.77
CA THR A 668 -18.70 -2.30 -2.42
C THR A 668 -18.21 -3.34 -1.43
N GLY A 669 -18.09 -2.92 -0.18
CA GLY A 669 -17.67 -3.78 0.92
C GLY A 669 -16.76 -3.05 1.90
N ARG A 670 -16.69 -3.60 3.11
CA ARG A 670 -15.71 -3.25 4.15
C ARG A 670 -15.47 -4.46 5.06
N LEU A 671 -14.31 -4.53 5.68
CA LEU A 671 -13.98 -5.57 6.66
C LEU A 671 -13.09 -4.97 7.75
N TYR A 672 -13.68 -4.11 8.58
CA TYR A 672 -12.94 -3.36 9.61
C TYR A 672 -13.39 -3.73 11.03
N THR A 673 -14.58 -4.29 11.18
CA THR A 673 -15.23 -4.59 12.47
C THR A 673 -15.59 -6.07 12.57
N GLN A 674 -15.85 -6.56 13.80
CA GLN A 674 -16.13 -7.99 14.00
C GLN A 674 -17.40 -8.46 13.28
N GLU A 675 -18.45 -7.66 13.28
CA GLU A 675 -19.71 -8.07 12.67
C GLU A 675 -19.77 -7.80 11.17
N ASP A 676 -18.77 -7.12 10.59
CA ASP A 676 -18.52 -7.20 9.15
C ASP A 676 -18.29 -8.66 8.74
N VAL A 677 -17.62 -9.49 9.55
CA VAL A 677 -17.40 -10.93 9.26
C VAL A 677 -18.73 -11.67 9.10
N THR A 678 -19.69 -11.37 9.97
CA THR A 678 -21.00 -12.05 10.03
C THR A 678 -22.08 -11.41 9.17
N SER A 679 -21.77 -10.28 8.50
CA SER A 679 -22.76 -9.58 7.69
C SER A 679 -23.15 -10.41 6.48
N THR A 680 -24.46 -10.44 6.21
CA THR A 680 -25.09 -11.14 5.09
C THR A 680 -25.50 -10.19 3.97
N GLU A 681 -25.09 -8.92 4.04
CA GLU A 681 -25.46 -7.91 3.06
C GLU A 681 -24.71 -8.13 1.75
N ARG A 682 -25.47 -8.36 0.67
CA ARG A 682 -24.92 -8.64 -0.66
C ARG A 682 -24.13 -7.45 -1.19
N GLN A 683 -22.86 -7.67 -1.56
CA GLN A 683 -22.02 -6.64 -2.17
C GLN A 683 -22.04 -6.71 -3.70
N THR A 684 -21.61 -5.62 -4.33
CA THR A 684 -21.74 -5.42 -5.77
C THR A 684 -20.48 -4.77 -6.33
N PHE A 685 -20.07 -5.21 -7.53
CA PHE A 685 -19.02 -4.59 -8.32
C PHE A 685 -19.64 -3.85 -9.51
N TYR A 686 -19.14 -2.65 -9.81
CA TYR A 686 -19.70 -1.75 -10.81
C TYR A 686 -18.68 -1.41 -11.89
N GLY A 687 -19.14 -1.36 -13.14
CA GLY A 687 -18.46 -0.71 -14.25
C GLY A 687 -19.33 0.42 -14.80
N ILE A 688 -18.92 1.67 -14.59
CA ILE A 688 -19.71 2.87 -14.85
C ILE A 688 -19.09 3.64 -16.00
N LYS A 689 -19.89 3.97 -17.02
CA LYS A 689 -19.45 4.78 -18.15
C LYS A 689 -19.62 6.26 -17.83
N GLU A 690 -18.52 6.99 -17.80
CA GLU A 690 -18.48 8.44 -17.61
C GLU A 690 -18.77 9.19 -18.92
N TYR A 691 -19.30 10.42 -18.81
CA TYR A 691 -19.69 11.21 -19.99
C TYR A 691 -19.38 12.70 -19.84
N ALA A 692 -18.63 13.24 -20.80
CA ALA A 692 -18.45 14.67 -20.98
C ALA A 692 -19.61 15.29 -21.77
N SER A 693 -20.09 16.47 -21.37
CA SER A 693 -21.03 17.21 -22.21
C SER A 693 -20.40 17.56 -23.57
N ALA A 694 -21.18 17.43 -24.64
CA ALA A 694 -20.68 17.68 -26.00
C ALA A 694 -20.08 19.08 -26.13
N GLY A 695 -18.79 19.15 -26.46
CA GLY A 695 -18.06 20.40 -26.67
C GLY A 695 -17.44 21.04 -25.42
N THR A 696 -17.47 20.38 -24.25
CA THR A 696 -16.74 20.82 -23.05
C THR A 696 -16.02 19.65 -22.38
N ALA A 697 -14.95 19.94 -21.62
CA ALA A 697 -14.31 18.96 -20.72
C ALA A 697 -15.11 18.73 -19.41
N ALA A 698 -16.37 19.18 -19.36
CA ALA A 698 -17.19 19.07 -18.16
C ALA A 698 -17.87 17.72 -18.08
N LEU A 699 -17.62 16.99 -17.00
CA LEU A 699 -18.38 15.78 -16.67
C LEU A 699 -19.82 16.16 -16.36
N THR A 700 -20.76 15.41 -16.94
CA THR A 700 -22.19 15.59 -16.64
C THR A 700 -22.58 14.77 -15.41
N GLY A 701 -23.61 15.21 -14.66
CA GLY A 701 -24.11 14.49 -13.49
C GLY A 701 -24.29 13.01 -13.77
N ALA A 702 -23.72 12.15 -12.92
CA ALA A 702 -24.03 10.73 -12.98
C ALA A 702 -25.49 10.55 -12.55
N GLU A 703 -26.22 9.72 -13.28
CA GLU A 703 -27.62 9.42 -12.97
C GLU A 703 -27.67 8.09 -12.24
N GLY A 704 -28.56 8.00 -11.25
CA GLY A 704 -28.64 6.90 -10.29
C GLY A 704 -28.83 5.49 -10.88
N PRO A 705 -29.00 4.46 -10.02
CA PRO A 705 -28.91 3.03 -10.37
C PRO A 705 -29.78 2.57 -11.55
N ASN A 706 -30.83 3.30 -11.91
CA ASN A 706 -31.76 2.99 -13.00
C ASN A 706 -31.16 2.99 -14.42
N ARG A 707 -29.85 3.22 -14.58
CA ARG A 707 -29.17 3.16 -15.88
C ARG A 707 -28.06 2.11 -15.95
N LEU A 708 -27.73 1.40 -14.88
CA LEU A 708 -26.76 0.31 -14.93
C LEU A 708 -27.47 -1.02 -15.23
N LEU A 709 -26.85 -1.87 -16.06
CA LEU A 709 -27.37 -3.20 -16.37
C LEU A 709 -26.95 -4.22 -15.31
N ASP A 710 -27.89 -4.97 -14.74
CA ASP A 710 -27.55 -6.17 -13.95
C ASP A 710 -27.07 -7.28 -14.89
N VAL A 711 -25.81 -7.69 -14.73
CA VAL A 711 -25.20 -8.77 -15.51
C VAL A 711 -24.80 -9.97 -14.65
N THR A 712 -25.29 -10.06 -13.41
CA THR A 712 -24.89 -11.08 -12.43
C THR A 712 -25.07 -12.51 -12.93
N GLU A 713 -26.17 -12.81 -13.62
CA GLU A 713 -26.48 -14.16 -14.13
C GLU A 713 -26.14 -14.33 -15.61
N VAL A 714 -25.40 -13.41 -16.22
CA VAL A 714 -25.10 -13.45 -17.65
C VAL A 714 -23.93 -14.37 -17.94
N VAL A 715 -24.13 -15.29 -18.88
CA VAL A 715 -23.10 -16.25 -19.33
C VAL A 715 -22.85 -16.07 -20.82
N VAL A 716 -21.57 -15.97 -21.19
CA VAL A 716 -21.10 -15.85 -22.57
C VAL A 716 -20.36 -17.12 -22.97
N ASP A 717 -20.70 -17.69 -24.13
CA ASP A 717 -19.97 -18.83 -24.69
C ASP A 717 -18.93 -18.39 -25.74
N ARG A 718 -18.01 -19.30 -26.10
CA ARG A 718 -17.01 -19.05 -27.17
C ARG A 718 -17.62 -18.81 -28.56
N GLY A 719 -18.91 -19.10 -28.75
CA GLY A 719 -19.65 -18.78 -29.97
C GLY A 719 -20.22 -17.37 -29.99
N GLY A 720 -20.06 -16.59 -28.90
CA GLY A 720 -20.63 -15.25 -28.75
C GLY A 720 -22.13 -15.25 -28.42
N ASN A 721 -22.71 -16.39 -28.05
CA ASN A 721 -24.08 -16.44 -27.55
C ASN A 721 -24.12 -16.04 -26.08
N VAL A 722 -25.17 -15.30 -25.72
CA VAL A 722 -25.39 -14.79 -24.38
C VAL A 722 -26.65 -15.43 -23.79
N THR A 723 -26.52 -16.00 -22.61
CA THR A 723 -27.62 -16.70 -21.90
C THR A 723 -27.71 -16.24 -20.44
N GLY A 724 -28.74 -16.69 -19.72
CA GLY A 724 -28.99 -16.30 -18.34
C GLY A 724 -30.06 -15.21 -18.22
N SER A 725 -29.78 -14.17 -17.42
CA SER A 725 -30.74 -13.13 -17.07
C SER A 725 -30.11 -11.72 -17.15
N LEU A 726 -30.87 -10.75 -17.63
CA LEU A 726 -30.53 -9.32 -17.64
C LEU A 726 -31.60 -8.55 -16.86
N ASP A 727 -31.20 -7.75 -15.86
CA ASP A 727 -32.12 -7.06 -14.94
C ASP A 727 -33.18 -8.01 -14.33
N GLY A 728 -32.77 -9.23 -14.00
CA GLY A 728 -33.66 -10.28 -13.49
C GLY A 728 -34.64 -10.88 -14.51
N ASN A 729 -34.52 -10.54 -15.80
CA ASN A 729 -35.34 -11.09 -16.88
C ASN A 729 -34.54 -12.07 -17.76
N ALA A 730 -35.11 -13.26 -18.01
CA ALA A 730 -34.48 -14.27 -18.86
C ALA A 730 -34.17 -13.73 -20.27
N ILE A 731 -32.93 -13.97 -20.71
CA ILE A 731 -32.44 -13.56 -22.03
C ILE A 731 -33.11 -14.40 -23.12
N ALA A 732 -33.55 -13.74 -24.20
CA ALA A 732 -34.17 -14.43 -25.33
C ALA A 732 -33.16 -15.30 -26.09
N GLY A 733 -33.62 -16.43 -26.63
CA GLY A 733 -32.76 -17.31 -27.41
C GLY A 733 -32.19 -16.62 -28.66
N GLY A 734 -30.86 -16.71 -28.82
CA GLY A 734 -30.13 -16.10 -29.93
C GLY A 734 -29.58 -14.69 -29.66
N TYR A 735 -29.66 -14.20 -28.41
CA TYR A 735 -29.02 -12.96 -28.00
C TYR A 735 -27.50 -13.08 -28.09
N THR A 736 -26.85 -12.08 -28.69
CA THR A 736 -25.43 -12.12 -29.02
C THR A 736 -24.60 -11.17 -28.16
N PHE A 737 -23.29 -11.42 -28.07
CA PHE A 737 -22.37 -10.56 -27.34
C PHE A 737 -22.34 -9.12 -27.88
N GLY A 738 -22.43 -8.95 -29.20
CA GLY A 738 -22.54 -7.62 -29.82
C GLY A 738 -23.80 -6.86 -29.40
N GLU A 739 -24.95 -7.55 -29.27
CA GLU A 739 -26.19 -6.94 -28.78
C GLU A 739 -26.09 -6.54 -27.30
N LEU A 740 -25.37 -7.32 -26.48
CA LEU A 740 -25.07 -6.96 -25.09
C LEU A 740 -24.21 -5.70 -25.02
N GLU A 741 -23.14 -5.63 -25.81
CA GLU A 741 -22.28 -4.45 -25.89
C GLU A 741 -23.03 -3.19 -26.33
N GLU A 742 -23.88 -3.31 -27.36
CA GLU A 742 -24.72 -2.20 -27.84
C GLU A 742 -25.73 -1.76 -26.78
N ARG A 743 -26.36 -2.72 -26.08
CA ARG A 743 -27.30 -2.44 -25.00
C ARG A 743 -26.62 -1.61 -23.89
N ILE A 744 -25.41 -2.00 -23.49
CA ILE A 744 -24.65 -1.28 -22.46
C ILE A 744 -24.16 0.08 -22.98
N ALA A 745 -23.72 0.16 -24.25
CA ALA A 745 -23.17 1.38 -24.81
C ALA A 745 -24.22 2.49 -25.02
N ASP A 746 -25.43 2.11 -25.47
CA ASP A 746 -26.43 3.05 -25.98
C ASP A 746 -27.62 3.26 -25.03
N ALA A 747 -28.07 2.21 -24.33
CA ALA A 747 -29.25 2.28 -23.47
C ALA A 747 -28.89 2.45 -21.98
N ASN A 748 -27.80 1.80 -21.57
CA ASN A 748 -27.34 1.82 -20.19
C ASN A 748 -26.08 2.69 -20.07
N ARG A 749 -25.66 2.98 -18.84
CA ARG A 749 -24.46 3.78 -18.53
C ARG A 749 -23.41 2.94 -17.80
N GLY A 750 -23.37 1.66 -18.15
CA GLY A 750 -22.54 0.67 -17.50
C GLY A 750 -23.32 -0.54 -17.03
N TRP A 751 -22.71 -1.29 -16.13
CA TRP A 751 -23.15 -2.60 -15.66
C TRP A 751 -22.77 -2.80 -14.18
N TYR A 752 -23.38 -3.79 -13.54
CA TYR A 752 -22.99 -4.26 -12.23
C TYR A 752 -23.13 -5.78 -12.09
N ILE A 753 -22.32 -6.36 -11.20
CA ILE A 753 -22.34 -7.78 -10.82
C ILE A 753 -22.48 -7.85 -9.30
N ASP A 754 -23.48 -8.55 -8.81
CA ASP A 754 -23.50 -8.97 -7.42
C ASP A 754 -22.51 -10.13 -7.21
N VAL A 755 -21.56 -9.98 -6.28
CA VAL A 755 -20.45 -10.94 -6.11
C VAL A 755 -20.81 -12.13 -5.20
N ASP A 756 -22.02 -12.15 -4.65
CA ASP A 756 -22.52 -13.24 -3.81
C ASP A 756 -23.08 -14.38 -4.68
N LEU A 757 -22.38 -15.53 -4.70
CA LEU A 757 -22.74 -16.69 -5.53
C LEU A 757 -23.72 -17.67 -4.86
N GLY A 758 -24.25 -17.34 -3.67
CA GLY A 758 -25.21 -18.16 -2.95
C GLY A 758 -24.60 -19.41 -2.29
N GLY A 759 -25.20 -19.85 -1.18
CA GLY A 759 -24.79 -21.06 -0.45
C GLY A 759 -23.83 -20.84 0.73
N ILE A 760 -23.42 -19.60 1.00
CA ILE A 760 -22.53 -19.24 2.12
C ILE A 760 -23.33 -18.41 3.15
N SER A 761 -23.04 -18.59 4.45
CA SER A 761 -23.75 -17.90 5.54
C SER A 761 -23.34 -16.44 5.74
N ASN A 762 -22.17 -16.05 5.22
CA ASN A 762 -21.60 -14.70 5.30
C ASN A 762 -21.47 -14.12 3.87
N ALA A 763 -21.68 -12.82 3.71
CA ALA A 763 -21.59 -12.18 2.40
C ALA A 763 -20.14 -11.95 1.94
N THR A 764 -19.93 -12.14 0.65
CA THR A 764 -18.72 -11.77 -0.10
C THR A 764 -18.57 -10.24 -0.20
N ARG A 765 -17.33 -9.73 -0.21
CA ARG A 765 -17.00 -8.30 -0.31
C ARG A 765 -15.86 -8.03 -1.26
N VAL A 766 -15.87 -6.87 -1.93
CA VAL A 766 -14.72 -6.39 -2.70
C VAL A 766 -13.88 -5.49 -1.80
N LEU A 767 -12.64 -5.90 -1.50
CA LEU A 767 -11.76 -5.24 -0.52
C LEU A 767 -10.46 -4.69 -1.13
N SER A 768 -10.24 -4.89 -2.43
CA SER A 768 -9.08 -4.43 -3.16
C SER A 768 -9.46 -3.41 -4.25
N GLN A 769 -8.47 -2.62 -4.68
CA GLN A 769 -8.59 -1.81 -5.87
C GLN A 769 -8.54 -2.73 -7.10
N ALA A 770 -9.44 -2.51 -8.06
CA ALA A 770 -9.43 -3.23 -9.33
C ALA A 770 -8.26 -2.80 -10.22
N VAL A 771 -7.85 -3.67 -11.15
CA VAL A 771 -6.81 -3.36 -12.15
C VAL A 771 -7.37 -3.54 -13.54
N PHE A 772 -7.12 -2.57 -14.42
CA PHE A 772 -7.48 -2.67 -15.83
C PHE A 772 -6.28 -3.12 -16.65
N ASN A 773 -6.45 -4.18 -17.45
CA ASN A 773 -5.44 -4.71 -18.37
C ASN A 773 -6.10 -5.02 -19.71
N ASP A 774 -5.69 -4.34 -20.79
CA ASP A 774 -6.07 -4.65 -22.17
C ASP A 774 -7.56 -4.98 -22.41
N GLY A 775 -8.44 -4.13 -21.88
CA GLY A 775 -9.89 -4.28 -22.04
C GLY A 775 -10.58 -5.13 -20.98
N PHE A 776 -9.82 -5.79 -20.11
CA PHE A 776 -10.31 -6.55 -18.97
C PHE A 776 -10.10 -5.80 -17.66
N VAL A 777 -10.99 -6.07 -16.70
CA VAL A 777 -10.91 -5.58 -15.33
C VAL A 777 -10.72 -6.79 -14.42
N LEU A 778 -9.64 -6.76 -13.64
CA LEU A 778 -9.36 -7.70 -12.60
C LEU A 778 -9.76 -7.11 -11.25
N PHE A 779 -10.48 -7.87 -10.44
CA PHE A 779 -10.77 -7.48 -9.06
C PHE A 779 -10.86 -8.73 -8.19
N SER A 780 -10.52 -8.61 -6.91
CA SER A 780 -10.69 -9.69 -5.96
C SER A 780 -11.86 -9.45 -5.04
N ASP A 781 -12.56 -10.52 -4.72
CA ASP A 781 -13.49 -10.55 -3.61
C ASP A 781 -12.98 -11.45 -2.49
N TYR A 782 -13.57 -11.29 -1.31
CA TYR A 782 -13.28 -12.10 -0.15
C TYR A 782 -14.57 -12.45 0.58
N THR A 783 -14.69 -13.73 0.92
CA THR A 783 -15.78 -14.26 1.73
C THR A 783 -15.20 -14.78 3.04
N PRO A 784 -15.41 -14.07 4.17
CA PRO A 784 -14.94 -14.52 5.47
C PRO A 784 -15.63 -15.82 5.91
N GLU A 785 -14.86 -16.78 6.40
CA GLU A 785 -15.36 -17.98 7.05
C GLU A 785 -15.03 -17.91 8.56
N GLY A 786 -16.02 -18.07 9.43
CA GLY A 786 -15.82 -18.02 10.89
C GLY A 786 -16.57 -16.88 11.58
N SER A 787 -16.24 -16.68 12.85
CA SER A 787 -16.92 -15.72 13.75
C SER A 787 -16.02 -14.61 14.31
N GLU A 788 -14.75 -14.55 13.89
CA GLU A 788 -13.76 -13.59 14.39
C GLU A 788 -13.15 -12.79 13.23
N ALA A 789 -12.99 -11.46 13.38
CA ALA A 789 -12.40 -10.60 12.34
C ALA A 789 -10.91 -10.82 12.10
N CYS A 790 -10.23 -11.54 12.99
CA CYS A 790 -8.80 -11.83 12.91
C CYS A 790 -8.49 -13.27 12.47
N SER A 791 -9.50 -14.08 12.11
CA SER A 791 -9.24 -15.41 11.55
C SER A 791 -9.02 -15.32 10.05
N VAL A 792 -7.86 -15.82 9.58
CA VAL A 792 -7.49 -15.96 8.15
C VAL A 792 -8.30 -17.04 7.40
N THR A 793 -9.44 -17.42 7.95
CA THR A 793 -10.31 -18.44 7.37
C THR A 793 -11.32 -17.74 6.47
N GLY A 794 -11.33 -18.11 5.20
CA GLY A 794 -12.18 -17.51 4.18
C GLY A 794 -11.75 -17.96 2.79
N VAL A 795 -12.50 -17.52 1.78
CA VAL A 795 -12.19 -17.78 0.38
C VAL A 795 -12.12 -16.46 -0.37
N GLY A 796 -10.97 -16.19 -0.96
CA GLY A 796 -10.75 -15.07 -1.87
C GLY A 796 -10.86 -15.54 -3.31
N ARG A 797 -11.53 -14.76 -4.16
CA ARG A 797 -11.67 -15.09 -5.58
C ARG A 797 -11.18 -13.95 -6.43
N LEU A 798 -10.42 -14.29 -7.47
CA LEU A 798 -9.95 -13.34 -8.45
C LEU A 798 -10.84 -13.41 -9.69
N TRP A 799 -11.49 -12.29 -9.99
CA TRP A 799 -12.34 -12.10 -11.16
C TRP A 799 -11.53 -11.46 -12.29
N GLU A 800 -11.82 -11.85 -13.52
CA GLU A 800 -11.41 -11.14 -14.73
C GLU A 800 -12.62 -11.02 -15.65
N VAL A 801 -13.11 -9.79 -15.80
CA VAL A 801 -14.31 -9.50 -16.60
C VAL A 801 -14.00 -8.54 -17.72
N TYR A 802 -14.69 -8.66 -18.84
CA TYR A 802 -14.55 -7.72 -19.94
C TYR A 802 -15.09 -6.35 -19.52
N GLY A 803 -14.24 -5.32 -19.50
CA GLY A 803 -14.53 -4.04 -18.86
C GLY A 803 -15.77 -3.32 -19.40
N ARG A 804 -16.17 -3.57 -20.65
CA ARG A 804 -17.36 -2.94 -21.24
C ARG A 804 -18.66 -3.65 -20.90
N THR A 805 -18.62 -4.92 -20.49
CA THR A 805 -19.85 -5.71 -20.26
C THR A 805 -19.97 -6.32 -18.87
N GLY A 806 -18.87 -6.48 -18.13
CA GLY A 806 -18.86 -7.21 -16.86
C GLY A 806 -19.00 -8.73 -17.03
N THR A 807 -18.74 -9.26 -18.22
CA THR A 807 -18.91 -10.70 -18.52
C THR A 807 -17.67 -11.26 -19.19
N GLY A 808 -17.65 -12.56 -19.47
CA GLY A 808 -16.60 -13.18 -20.30
C GLY A 808 -16.58 -12.61 -21.73
N HIS A 809 -15.42 -12.61 -22.38
CA HIS A 809 -15.29 -12.23 -23.79
C HIS A 809 -15.18 -13.49 -24.67
N PRO A 810 -15.94 -13.63 -25.77
CA PRO A 810 -15.97 -14.87 -26.56
C PRO A 810 -14.63 -15.28 -27.17
N ASP A 811 -13.83 -14.30 -27.61
CA ASP A 811 -12.54 -14.54 -28.26
C ASP A 811 -11.33 -14.56 -27.30
N PHE A 812 -11.51 -14.14 -26.06
CA PHE A 812 -10.41 -13.87 -25.13
C PHE A 812 -10.79 -14.41 -23.75
N SER A 813 -10.38 -15.65 -23.50
CA SER A 813 -10.36 -16.24 -22.16
C SER A 813 -9.19 -17.23 -22.07
N VAL A 814 -8.51 -17.25 -20.93
CA VAL A 814 -7.45 -18.23 -20.65
C VAL A 814 -8.06 -19.49 -20.01
N ASP A 815 -9.22 -19.38 -19.36
CA ASP A 815 -9.97 -20.52 -18.85
C ASP A 815 -11.36 -20.62 -19.50
N SER A 816 -11.76 -21.85 -19.79
CA SER A 816 -13.08 -22.19 -20.30
C SER A 816 -13.38 -23.65 -20.03
N HIS A 817 -14.62 -23.92 -19.63
CA HIS A 817 -15.04 -25.26 -19.31
C HIS A 817 -16.30 -25.65 -20.07
N VAL A 818 -16.39 -26.94 -20.38
CA VAL A 818 -17.61 -27.58 -20.88
C VAL A 818 -18.32 -28.20 -19.69
N ASN A 819 -19.64 -28.03 -19.58
CA ASN A 819 -20.41 -28.65 -18.50
C ASN A 819 -20.16 -30.17 -18.48
N PRO A 820 -19.52 -30.72 -17.43
CA PRO A 820 -19.09 -32.12 -17.42
C PRO A 820 -20.27 -33.10 -17.42
N ASN A 821 -21.45 -32.64 -17.02
CA ASN A 821 -22.68 -33.44 -16.98
C ASN A 821 -23.46 -33.44 -18.30
N ARG A 822 -23.05 -32.64 -19.30
CA ARG A 822 -23.67 -32.56 -20.63
C ARG A 822 -22.62 -32.42 -21.73
N PRO A 823 -21.99 -33.53 -22.15
CA PRO A 823 -21.05 -33.53 -23.26
C PRO A 823 -21.75 -33.09 -24.56
N GLY A 824 -21.47 -31.87 -25.02
CA GLY A 824 -22.10 -31.25 -26.20
C GLY A 824 -22.68 -29.84 -25.97
N ASP A 825 -22.72 -29.36 -24.72
CA ASP A 825 -23.02 -27.96 -24.42
C ASP A 825 -21.89 -27.05 -24.94
N PRO A 826 -22.20 -25.80 -25.34
CA PRO A 826 -21.19 -24.85 -25.79
C PRO A 826 -20.20 -24.55 -24.65
N GLU A 827 -18.95 -24.31 -25.03
CA GLU A 827 -17.87 -24.00 -24.11
C GLU A 827 -18.07 -22.61 -23.50
N ILE A 828 -18.21 -22.57 -22.17
CA ILE A 828 -18.49 -21.35 -21.40
C ILE A 828 -17.20 -20.63 -21.09
N VAL A 829 -17.22 -19.30 -21.23
CA VAL A 829 -16.11 -18.44 -20.80
C VAL A 829 -16.26 -18.15 -19.31
N ASP A 830 -15.29 -18.57 -18.52
CA ASP A 830 -15.27 -18.29 -17.08
C ASP A 830 -14.81 -16.85 -16.80
N VAL A 831 -15.35 -16.27 -15.74
CA VAL A 831 -14.99 -14.94 -15.21
C VAL A 831 -14.23 -15.04 -13.90
N ILE A 832 -14.27 -16.18 -13.22
CA ILE A 832 -13.49 -16.44 -12.01
C ILE A 832 -12.22 -17.18 -12.43
N ARG A 833 -11.07 -16.58 -12.15
CA ARG A 833 -9.75 -17.06 -12.59
C ARG A 833 -9.03 -17.87 -11.55
N ALA A 834 -9.26 -17.56 -10.27
CA ALA A 834 -8.65 -18.27 -9.17
C ALA A 834 -9.54 -18.19 -7.94
N GLU A 835 -9.60 -19.27 -7.18
CA GLU A 835 -10.09 -19.29 -5.81
C GLU A 835 -8.93 -19.68 -4.91
N ARG A 836 -8.73 -18.92 -3.83
CA ARG A 836 -7.62 -19.10 -2.89
C ARG A 836 -8.14 -19.15 -1.46
N PRO A 837 -7.52 -19.96 -0.57
CA PRO A 837 -7.73 -19.83 0.86
C PRO A 837 -7.27 -18.44 1.33
N GLY A 838 -8.13 -17.73 2.05
CA GLY A 838 -7.86 -16.39 2.56
C GLY A 838 -8.08 -15.26 1.55
N GLN A 839 -7.78 -14.03 1.94
CA GLN A 839 -7.97 -12.83 1.12
C GLN A 839 -6.87 -12.69 0.05
N ILE A 840 -7.29 -12.40 -1.20
CA ILE A 840 -6.40 -11.98 -2.29
C ILE A 840 -6.25 -10.44 -2.26
N PHE A 841 -5.01 -9.96 -2.11
CA PHE A 841 -4.69 -8.52 -2.19
C PHE A 841 -4.54 -8.04 -3.64
N GLU A 842 -4.16 -6.76 -3.81
CA GLU A 842 -4.03 -6.11 -5.12
C GLU A 842 -3.17 -6.94 -6.10
N VAL A 843 -3.74 -7.21 -7.28
CA VAL A 843 -3.03 -7.83 -8.39
C VAL A 843 -2.16 -6.79 -9.04
N GLY A 844 -0.91 -7.12 -9.36
CA GLY A 844 -0.14 -6.29 -10.29
C GLY A 844 0.19 -7.07 -11.55
N VAL A 845 0.38 -6.31 -12.62
CA VAL A 845 0.57 -6.83 -13.98
C VAL A 845 2.04 -6.71 -14.37
N ILE A 846 2.55 -7.76 -15.00
CA ILE A 846 3.87 -7.82 -15.63
C ILE A 846 3.62 -7.88 -17.13
N GLU A 847 4.06 -6.85 -17.84
CA GLU A 847 4.12 -6.87 -19.30
C GLU A 847 5.29 -7.77 -19.73
N THR A 848 5.00 -8.84 -20.46
CA THR A 848 6.06 -9.68 -21.02
C THR A 848 6.55 -9.11 -22.35
N PRO A 849 7.87 -9.01 -22.61
CA PRO A 849 8.38 -8.54 -23.88
C PRO A 849 7.85 -9.36 -25.06
N VAL A 850 7.46 -8.70 -26.14
CA VAL A 850 7.13 -9.38 -27.40
C VAL A 850 8.43 -9.88 -28.02
N ASP A 851 8.65 -11.19 -28.05
CA ASP A 851 9.80 -11.78 -28.72
C ASP A 851 9.76 -11.51 -30.23
N ASP A 852 10.92 -11.19 -30.82
CA ASP A 852 11.15 -10.98 -32.27
C ASP A 852 10.73 -12.18 -33.17
N GLY A 853 10.31 -13.30 -32.56
CA GLY A 853 9.79 -14.51 -33.21
C GLY A 853 8.27 -14.56 -33.39
N GLY A 854 7.52 -13.57 -32.88
CA GLY A 854 6.06 -13.50 -33.06
C GLY A 854 5.24 -14.50 -32.24
N SER A 855 5.79 -15.05 -31.15
CA SER A 855 4.99 -15.71 -30.13
C SER A 855 4.59 -14.71 -29.05
N ASP A 856 3.31 -14.35 -29.00
CA ASP A 856 2.73 -13.53 -27.93
C ASP A 856 2.75 -14.33 -26.62
N THR A 857 3.63 -13.97 -25.70
CA THR A 857 3.48 -14.38 -24.29
C THR A 857 2.41 -13.48 -23.65
N PRO A 858 1.41 -14.04 -22.95
CA PRO A 858 0.43 -13.23 -22.24
C PRO A 858 1.10 -12.47 -21.09
N ASN A 859 0.59 -11.27 -20.79
CA ASN A 859 0.97 -10.56 -19.57
C ASN A 859 0.69 -11.45 -18.35
N LYS A 860 1.49 -11.31 -17.29
CA LYS A 860 1.31 -12.08 -16.05
C LYS A 860 0.79 -11.23 -14.91
N GLY A 861 -0.22 -11.72 -14.20
CA GLY A 861 -0.69 -11.17 -12.94
C GLY A 861 -0.01 -11.87 -11.77
N LEU A 862 0.58 -11.12 -10.84
CA LEU A 862 0.96 -11.66 -9.53
C LEU A 862 0.17 -10.96 -8.43
N PHE A 863 -0.27 -11.72 -7.43
CA PHE A 863 -0.98 -11.20 -6.26
C PHE A 863 -0.54 -11.97 -5.03
N GLY A 864 -0.72 -11.38 -3.86
CA GLY A 864 -0.48 -12.11 -2.63
C GLY A 864 -1.75 -12.42 -1.88
N GLU A 865 -1.58 -13.34 -0.95
CA GLU A 865 -2.61 -13.86 -0.08
C GLU A 865 -2.28 -13.48 1.36
N ASP A 866 -3.29 -13.20 2.20
CA ASP A 866 -3.13 -12.96 3.65
C ASP A 866 -2.50 -14.14 4.40
N THR A 867 -2.65 -15.35 3.86
CA THR A 867 -2.03 -16.59 4.34
C THR A 867 -0.51 -16.64 4.15
N GLY A 868 0.06 -15.79 3.30
CA GLY A 868 1.48 -15.84 2.96
C GLY A 868 1.80 -16.42 1.59
N GLY A 869 0.82 -16.96 0.89
CA GLY A 869 0.96 -17.39 -0.51
C GLY A 869 1.21 -16.23 -1.47
N VAL A 870 1.69 -16.58 -2.67
CA VAL A 870 1.75 -15.70 -3.85
C VAL A 870 1.13 -16.44 -5.02
N GLY A 871 0.06 -15.88 -5.55
CA GLY A 871 -0.60 -16.39 -6.75
C GLY A 871 -0.03 -15.76 -8.01
N GLU A 872 0.12 -16.58 -9.04
CA GLU A 872 0.49 -16.18 -10.39
C GLU A 872 -0.62 -16.60 -11.36
N ILE A 873 -0.98 -15.73 -12.30
CA ILE A 873 -1.96 -16.01 -13.36
C ILE A 873 -1.52 -15.41 -14.69
N ASP A 874 -1.82 -16.06 -15.80
CA ASP A 874 -1.71 -15.45 -17.12
C ASP A 874 -2.96 -14.58 -17.38
N LEU A 875 -2.76 -13.39 -17.93
CA LEU A 875 -3.82 -12.39 -18.14
C LEU A 875 -4.34 -12.44 -19.57
N SER A 876 -5.64 -12.19 -19.70
CA SER A 876 -6.28 -12.03 -21.00
C SER A 876 -6.00 -10.61 -21.53
N GLY A 877 -5.83 -10.46 -22.85
CA GLY A 877 -5.64 -9.15 -23.47
C GLY A 877 -6.34 -9.06 -24.82
N VAL A 878 -7.14 -8.00 -25.01
CA VAL A 878 -7.65 -7.62 -26.32
C VAL A 878 -6.55 -6.82 -27.02
N GLN A 879 -5.79 -7.46 -27.91
CA GLN A 879 -4.74 -6.76 -28.65
C GLN A 879 -5.29 -5.49 -29.30
N GLN A 880 -4.82 -4.33 -28.84
CA GLN A 880 -4.84 -3.16 -29.69
C GLN A 880 -3.73 -3.33 -30.73
N LEU A 881 -4.10 -3.52 -31.99
CA LEU A 881 -3.22 -3.42 -33.16
C LEU A 881 -2.69 -1.97 -33.37
N GLY A 882 -2.28 -1.29 -32.30
CA GLY A 882 -2.00 0.14 -32.26
C GLY A 882 -0.85 0.53 -31.32
N GLY A 883 0.07 -0.38 -30.98
CA GLY A 883 1.33 -0.04 -30.33
C GLY A 883 2.45 0.20 -31.37
N ARG A 884 3.21 1.29 -31.23
CA ARG A 884 4.39 1.57 -32.06
C ARG A 884 5.37 0.38 -32.01
N MET A 885 5.73 -0.15 -33.18
CA MET A 885 6.95 -0.95 -33.33
C MET A 885 8.14 -0.15 -32.77
N SER A 886 8.97 -0.80 -31.95
CA SER A 886 10.21 -0.22 -31.45
C SER A 886 11.06 0.29 -32.62
N TRP A 887 11.72 1.42 -32.39
CA TRP A 887 12.52 2.14 -33.36
C TRP A 887 13.64 1.23 -33.90
N ARG A 888 13.58 0.87 -35.18
CA ARG A 888 14.75 0.33 -35.88
C ARG A 888 15.58 1.50 -36.39
N GLU A 889 16.82 1.58 -35.93
CA GLU A 889 17.88 2.40 -36.52
C GLU A 889 17.95 2.09 -38.02
N ILE A 890 17.59 3.04 -38.89
CA ILE A 890 17.75 2.90 -40.33
C ILE A 890 19.24 3.14 -40.62
N PRO A 891 20.01 2.13 -41.06
CA PRO A 891 21.39 2.36 -41.46
C PRO A 891 21.41 3.34 -42.65
N MET A 892 22.29 4.33 -42.57
CA MET A 892 22.43 5.44 -43.52
C MET A 892 22.94 5.03 -44.93
N ASP A 893 22.82 3.76 -45.34
CA ASP A 893 23.32 3.24 -46.61
C ASP A 893 22.23 2.93 -47.66
N GLN A 894 20.96 3.24 -47.39
CA GLN A 894 19.83 2.98 -48.31
C GLN A 894 19.03 4.24 -48.72
N VAL A 895 19.64 5.43 -48.69
CA VAL A 895 19.11 6.62 -49.40
C VAL A 895 20.02 6.96 -50.58
N GLN A 896 19.72 6.35 -51.74
CA GLN A 896 20.02 6.89 -53.07
C GLN A 896 18.84 6.69 -54.00
#